data_AF-A0A0N9ZVL6-F1
#
_entry.id   AF-A0A0N9ZVL6-F1
#
_cell.length_a   1.000
_cell.length_b   1.000
_cell.length_c   1.000
_cell.angle_alpha   90.00
_cell.angle_beta   90.00
_cell.angle_gamma   90.00
#
_symmetry.space_group_name_H-M   'P 1'
#
loop_
_entity.id
_entity.type
_entity.pdbx_description
1 polymer ?
#
loop_
_entity_poly.entity_id
_entity_poly.type
_entity_poly.pdbx_seq_one_letter_code
_entity_poly.pdbx_strand_id
1 'polypeptide(L)'
;MNDLSYMARFGARLVTNGYGILPIGPGTKKPGQFKRGAWVDYPEWNRHAERPTTDVEIATWSAWPDCGVGIVGGAVAAVDIDIVDSPDLALRIEQLACDRLGDTQALRIGKAPKRMLIYRATAPFRGIKRHPLEVLCLGQQFLAYATHPDTGAPYVWPEEGLADLDITELPEITAEDASAFLDEAYTLLPEGLRQRGLTTASSTAEHLRSHSQIGTLPAIEAALAWLPNAELDYDSWMRVGMALKGALADAGADLFADWSAQAAKDVPATTAKAWASFKPDRIGAGTIYHLAMERGWQPDPGLRLDGSVDPEVAHPAAGLLSRLSSHSVETDDTPINPPFTLAMPDGLVGDLTNYMLNTARRPQPLLSLGASLCAIGALMGRQYRTESNLRSNLYVVGIADSGSGKNHAREIINETFFEAGLSHYLGGNKIASGAGLLTALHRQPAILFQIDEFGMFLAAAADRKRSPRHITEILDNMTELFTSAGGIFLGAEYANRDGSNERRDINQPCLCVYGTTTPLHFWGALQGANVVDGSLARFLILPSDEDYPDENIAVGIRQAPPALIRDLQCVAAGGLLQKGNLIGKTADQNTTVTPMIVPMTEEARARFKALSLELTGELRAAAGTACTAILARIGENSLKLALIVAVGRDPARPEIDLTAADWAIDFVRYFAQRTMAAVERHVADTEVEAHLKRLKEIIRNAGAKGITKSEITRASQWLKSRDRNEILETLIESGDVTTGMRETGGRRAMVYRIVR
;
A
#
# COMPACT_ATOMS: atom_id res chain seq x y z
N MET A 1 40.27 -11.85 -15.63
CA MET A 1 40.32 -12.27 -14.22
C MET A 1 39.06 -11.73 -13.58
N ASN A 2 38.12 -12.60 -13.16
CA ASN A 2 36.92 -12.16 -12.46
C ASN A 2 37.36 -11.55 -11.12
N ASP A 3 37.09 -10.26 -10.93
CA ASP A 3 37.30 -9.62 -9.64
C ASP A 3 36.32 -10.25 -8.64
N LEU A 4 36.82 -11.08 -7.73
CA LEU A 4 35.99 -11.74 -6.71
C LEU A 4 35.39 -10.69 -5.76
N SER A 5 34.17 -10.89 -5.26
CA SER A 5 33.57 -10.01 -4.24
C SER A 5 34.34 -10.08 -2.91
N TYR A 6 34.19 -9.08 -2.02
CA TYR A 6 34.82 -9.11 -0.70
C TYR A 6 34.36 -10.32 0.12
N MET A 7 33.07 -10.67 0.02
CA MET A 7 32.51 -11.87 0.65
C MET A 7 33.20 -13.15 0.15
N ALA A 8 33.42 -13.28 -1.16
CA ALA A 8 34.13 -14.42 -1.72
C ALA A 8 35.62 -14.47 -1.30
N ARG A 9 36.26 -13.32 -1.08
CA ARG A 9 37.67 -13.24 -0.66
C ARG A 9 37.88 -13.54 0.83
N PHE A 10 37.01 -13.01 1.69
CA PHE A 10 37.25 -12.96 3.13
C PHE A 10 36.23 -13.73 3.98
N GLY A 11 35.03 -14.01 3.47
CA GLY A 11 33.91 -14.53 4.27
C GLY A 11 34.22 -15.84 4.99
N ALA A 12 34.77 -16.83 4.28
CA ALA A 12 35.13 -18.11 4.90
C ALA A 12 36.19 -17.96 6.00
N ARG A 13 37.22 -17.14 5.78
CA ARG A 13 38.29 -16.90 6.76
C ARG A 13 37.76 -16.21 8.01
N LEU A 14 36.89 -15.21 7.86
CA LEU A 14 36.30 -14.51 8.99
C LEU A 14 35.46 -15.43 9.88
N VAL A 15 34.67 -16.33 9.28
CA VAL A 15 33.88 -17.29 10.07
C VAL A 15 34.79 -18.30 10.77
N THR A 16 35.83 -18.79 10.09
CA THR A 16 36.85 -19.67 10.71
C THR A 16 37.53 -19.01 11.90
N ASN A 17 37.82 -17.71 11.81
CA ASN A 17 38.42 -16.91 12.88
C ASN A 17 37.41 -16.50 13.98
N GLY A 18 36.17 -17.00 13.93
CA GLY A 18 35.18 -16.82 15.00
C GLY A 18 34.27 -15.59 14.88
N TYR A 19 34.26 -14.88 13.74
CA TYR A 19 33.41 -13.71 13.55
C TYR A 19 32.03 -14.04 12.98
N GLY A 20 30.98 -13.45 13.56
CA GLY A 20 29.65 -13.42 12.96
C GLY A 20 29.57 -12.39 11.85
N ILE A 21 29.26 -12.81 10.61
CA ILE A 21 29.32 -11.94 9.43
C ILE A 21 27.96 -11.75 8.75
N LEU A 22 27.82 -10.66 8.00
CA LEU A 22 26.64 -10.34 7.20
C LEU A 22 27.02 -9.95 5.78
N PRO A 23 26.17 -10.26 4.79
CA PRO A 23 26.32 -9.76 3.43
C PRO A 23 25.90 -8.29 3.36
N ILE A 24 26.78 -7.44 2.83
CA ILE A 24 26.52 -5.99 2.65
C ILE A 24 26.31 -5.69 1.17
N GLY A 25 25.24 -4.95 0.87
CA GLY A 25 24.97 -4.50 -0.49
C GLY A 25 25.99 -3.45 -0.97
N PRO A 26 26.41 -3.50 -2.25
CA PRO A 26 27.43 -2.62 -2.80
C PRO A 26 26.99 -1.16 -2.72
N GLY A 27 27.93 -0.28 -2.34
CA GLY A 27 27.66 1.15 -2.18
C GLY A 27 26.71 1.49 -1.02
N THR A 28 26.43 0.55 -0.12
CA THR A 28 25.59 0.78 1.06
C THR A 28 26.33 0.47 2.35
N LYS A 29 25.82 0.95 3.48
CA LYS A 29 26.26 0.54 4.83
C LYS A 29 25.30 -0.48 5.47
N LYS A 30 24.39 -1.08 4.69
CA LYS A 30 23.28 -1.91 5.20
C LYS A 30 23.43 -3.37 4.77
N PRO A 31 23.03 -4.34 5.62
CA PRO A 31 22.89 -5.73 5.21
C PRO A 31 21.92 -5.87 4.04
N GLY A 32 22.33 -6.60 3.01
CA GLY A 32 21.56 -6.80 1.78
C GLY A 32 21.61 -8.24 1.32
N GLN A 33 20.58 -8.68 0.59
CA GLN A 33 20.57 -9.97 -0.11
C GLN A 33 20.44 -9.77 -1.61
N PHE A 34 21.20 -10.54 -2.39
CA PHE A 34 21.10 -10.52 -3.84
C PHE A 34 20.14 -11.62 -4.31
N LYS A 35 19.00 -11.21 -4.89
CA LYS A 35 17.98 -12.15 -5.41
C LYS A 35 17.46 -11.65 -6.74
N ARG A 36 17.36 -12.56 -7.71
CA ARG A 36 16.82 -12.29 -9.06
C ARG A 36 17.49 -11.10 -9.78
N GLY A 37 18.81 -10.93 -9.61
CA GLY A 37 19.57 -9.91 -10.30
C GLY A 37 19.62 -8.53 -9.62
N ALA A 38 19.04 -8.37 -8.44
CA ALA A 38 19.05 -7.10 -7.70
C ALA A 38 19.39 -7.29 -6.21
N TRP A 39 19.95 -6.23 -5.61
CA TRP A 39 20.17 -6.10 -4.17
C TRP A 39 18.91 -5.59 -3.49
N VAL A 40 18.45 -6.26 -2.44
CA VAL A 40 17.33 -5.85 -1.58
C VAL A 40 17.74 -5.93 -0.11
N ASP A 41 16.98 -5.31 0.79
CA ASP A 41 17.26 -5.36 2.23
C ASP A 41 17.29 -6.80 2.77
N TYR A 42 18.21 -7.05 3.70
CA TYR A 42 18.33 -8.33 4.39
C TYR A 42 17.43 -8.32 5.65
N PRO A 43 16.30 -9.04 5.67
CA PRO A 43 15.37 -9.01 6.80
C PRO A 43 15.97 -9.72 8.02
N GLU A 44 15.61 -9.24 9.21
CA GLU A 44 15.90 -9.90 10.49
C GLU A 44 17.39 -10.24 10.71
N TRP A 45 18.30 -9.44 10.16
CA TRP A 45 19.75 -9.67 10.23
C TRP A 45 20.28 -9.76 11.67
N ASN A 46 19.61 -9.11 12.64
CA ASN A 46 19.96 -9.17 14.05
C ASN A 46 20.03 -10.61 14.61
N ARG A 47 19.31 -11.56 14.01
CA ARG A 47 19.37 -12.99 14.40
C ARG A 47 20.76 -13.60 14.24
N HIS A 48 21.61 -13.02 13.38
CA HIS A 48 23.00 -13.45 13.21
C HIS A 48 23.90 -13.08 14.41
N ALA A 49 23.38 -12.32 15.39
CA ALA A 49 24.05 -12.14 16.69
C ALA A 49 23.84 -13.35 17.64
N GLU A 50 22.80 -14.15 17.39
CA GLU A 50 22.35 -15.22 18.30
C GLU A 50 22.76 -16.62 17.84
N ARG A 51 23.36 -16.73 16.65
CA ARG A 51 23.84 -18.00 16.08
C ARG A 51 25.06 -17.80 15.18
N PRO A 52 25.88 -18.83 14.97
CA PRO A 52 26.98 -18.76 14.01
C PRO A 52 26.49 -18.66 12.56
N THR A 53 27.33 -18.05 11.72
CA THR A 53 27.19 -18.07 10.26
C THR A 53 27.43 -19.49 9.74
N THR A 54 26.59 -19.98 8.84
CA THR A 54 26.70 -21.34 8.30
C THR A 54 27.50 -21.40 7.00
N ASP A 55 28.10 -22.56 6.68
CA ASP A 55 28.83 -22.77 5.41
C ASP A 55 27.95 -22.53 4.17
N VAL A 56 26.66 -22.87 4.26
CA VAL A 56 25.69 -22.64 3.18
C VAL A 56 25.48 -21.14 2.94
N GLU A 57 25.45 -20.36 4.01
CA GLU A 57 25.34 -18.90 3.93
C GLU A 57 26.58 -18.30 3.30
N ILE A 58 27.78 -18.73 3.70
CA ILE A 58 29.04 -18.29 3.11
C ILE A 58 29.07 -18.62 1.61
N ALA A 59 28.73 -19.85 1.23
CA ALA A 59 28.69 -20.27 -0.18
C ALA A 59 27.69 -19.43 -1.00
N THR A 60 26.52 -19.15 -0.42
CA THR A 60 25.48 -18.35 -1.07
C THR A 60 25.92 -16.90 -1.23
N TRP A 61 26.42 -16.27 -0.18
CA TRP A 61 26.80 -14.86 -0.19
C TRP A 61 28.07 -14.60 -1.02
N SER A 62 28.97 -15.58 -1.08
CA SER A 62 30.16 -15.51 -1.95
C SER A 62 29.81 -15.47 -3.43
N ALA A 63 28.67 -16.03 -3.83
CA ALA A 63 28.18 -15.98 -5.21
C ALA A 63 27.51 -14.65 -5.58
N TRP A 64 27.30 -13.74 -4.62
CA TRP A 64 26.63 -12.46 -4.86
C TRP A 64 27.60 -11.41 -5.42
N PRO A 65 27.22 -10.69 -6.49
CA PRO A 65 28.09 -9.76 -7.18
C PRO A 65 28.38 -8.54 -6.30
N ASP A 66 29.67 -8.19 -6.16
CA ASP A 66 30.15 -7.04 -5.38
C ASP A 66 29.72 -7.04 -3.90
N CYS A 67 29.40 -8.22 -3.35
CA CYS A 67 29.01 -8.37 -1.95
C CYS A 67 30.14 -7.94 -0.98
N GLY A 68 29.83 -6.97 -0.12
CA GLY A 68 30.66 -6.59 1.02
C GLY A 68 30.45 -7.50 2.23
N VAL A 69 31.26 -7.30 3.27
CA VAL A 69 31.21 -8.04 4.54
C VAL A 69 31.03 -7.08 5.71
N GLY A 70 29.98 -7.30 6.49
CA GLY A 70 29.75 -6.65 7.78
C GLY A 70 29.99 -7.64 8.92
N ILE A 71 30.31 -7.14 10.11
CA ILE A 71 30.49 -7.90 11.34
C ILE A 71 29.36 -7.55 12.30
N VAL A 72 28.74 -8.57 12.88
CA VAL A 72 27.67 -8.42 13.86
C VAL A 72 28.28 -8.25 15.25
N GLY A 73 27.85 -7.22 15.98
CA GLY A 73 28.27 -7.00 17.36
C GLY A 73 27.60 -7.97 18.32
N GLY A 74 28.29 -8.30 19.41
CA GLY A 74 27.86 -9.28 20.40
C GLY A 74 29.05 -9.97 21.03
N ALA A 75 29.69 -10.89 20.29
CA ALA A 75 31.00 -11.46 20.66
C ALA A 75 32.15 -10.46 20.42
N VAL A 76 31.92 -9.47 19.57
CA VAL A 76 32.84 -8.39 19.24
C VAL A 76 32.25 -7.05 19.66
N ALA A 77 33.10 -6.17 20.15
CA ALA A 77 32.82 -4.76 20.39
C ALA A 77 33.73 -3.89 19.51
N ALA A 78 33.18 -2.81 18.95
CA ALA A 78 33.93 -1.89 18.10
C ALA A 78 33.88 -0.48 18.67
N VAL A 79 35.04 0.07 19.04
CA VAL A 79 35.19 1.48 19.43
C VAL A 79 35.20 2.32 18.16
N ASP A 80 34.18 3.15 17.95
CA ASP A 80 34.05 4.07 16.82
C ASP A 80 34.43 5.49 17.25
N ILE A 81 35.52 6.00 16.69
CA ILE A 81 36.05 7.35 16.94
C ILE A 81 35.62 8.22 15.76
N ASP A 82 34.45 8.86 15.88
CA ASP A 82 33.89 9.71 14.82
C ASP A 82 34.35 11.17 14.92
N ILE A 83 35.67 11.38 14.89
CA ILE A 83 36.26 12.72 14.90
C ILE A 83 36.72 13.06 13.49
N VAL A 84 36.21 14.16 12.94
CA VAL A 84 36.47 14.58 11.55
C VAL A 84 37.51 15.71 11.47
N ASP A 85 37.49 16.63 12.44
CA ASP A 85 38.21 17.91 12.31
C ASP A 85 39.53 17.97 13.11
N SER A 86 39.92 16.88 13.77
CA SER A 86 41.15 16.83 14.57
C SER A 86 41.84 15.45 14.52
N PRO A 87 42.77 15.24 13.57
CA PRO A 87 43.54 14.00 13.46
C PRO A 87 44.35 13.65 14.71
N ASP A 88 44.97 14.66 15.35
CA ASP A 88 45.76 14.46 16.56
C ASP A 88 44.91 14.00 17.74
N LEU A 89 43.67 14.51 17.85
CA LEU A 89 42.73 14.07 18.89
C LEU A 89 42.23 12.65 18.63
N ALA A 90 41.94 12.30 17.37
CA ALA A 90 41.56 10.94 17.00
C ALA A 90 42.68 9.93 17.32
N LEU A 91 43.93 10.26 17.00
CA LEU A 91 45.12 9.48 17.38
C LEU A 91 45.28 9.34 18.89
N ARG A 92 45.06 10.43 19.63
CA ARG A 92 45.17 10.41 21.08
C ARG A 92 44.11 9.54 21.75
N ILE A 93 42.88 9.53 21.23
CA ILE A 93 41.80 8.67 21.74
C ILE A 93 42.01 7.22 21.33
N GLU A 94 42.57 6.97 20.13
CA GLU A 94 43.04 5.63 19.72
C GLU A 94 44.09 5.09 20.71
N GLN A 95 45.14 5.87 21.02
CA GLN A 95 46.15 5.46 21.99
C GLN A 95 45.54 5.19 23.38
N LEU A 96 44.61 6.04 23.82
CA LEU A 96 43.90 5.83 25.09
C LEU A 96 43.10 4.52 25.08
N ALA A 97 42.48 4.16 23.94
CA ALA A 97 41.77 2.89 23.79
C ALA A 97 42.74 1.72 23.95
N CYS A 98 43.90 1.74 23.28
CA CYS A 98 44.93 0.70 23.44
C CYS A 98 45.44 0.60 24.89
N ASP A 99 45.68 1.73 25.55
CA ASP A 99 46.19 1.75 26.93
C ASP A 99 45.16 1.23 27.94
N ARG A 100 43.86 1.48 27.72
CA ARG A 100 42.78 1.13 28.67
C ARG A 100 42.11 -0.21 28.41
N LEU A 101 41.90 -0.53 27.14
CA LEU A 101 41.14 -1.70 26.70
C LEU A 101 42.05 -2.83 26.20
N GLY A 102 43.36 -2.60 26.13
CA GLY A 102 44.35 -3.51 25.58
C GLY A 102 44.75 -3.14 24.17
N ASP A 103 46.00 -3.45 23.82
CA ASP A 103 46.57 -3.12 22.52
C ASP A 103 45.99 -4.04 21.44
N THR A 104 45.21 -3.47 20.51
CA THR A 104 44.54 -4.23 19.44
C THR A 104 45.13 -3.87 18.09
N GLN A 105 45.52 -4.89 17.33
CA GLN A 105 46.04 -4.74 15.97
C GLN A 105 44.92 -4.53 14.94
N ALA A 106 43.65 -4.67 15.36
CA ALA A 106 42.49 -4.57 14.49
C ALA A 106 41.98 -3.12 14.38
N LEU A 107 42.78 -2.26 13.72
CA LEU A 107 42.41 -0.88 13.39
C LEU A 107 41.84 -0.78 11.98
N ARG A 108 40.62 -0.26 11.85
CA ARG A 108 39.94 -0.01 10.57
C ARG A 108 39.77 1.47 10.28
N ILE A 109 40.14 1.90 9.07
CA ILE A 109 39.93 3.25 8.57
C ILE A 109 39.08 3.20 7.29
N GLY A 110 37.96 3.92 7.29
CA GLY A 110 37.10 4.12 6.10
C GLY A 110 37.19 5.53 5.52
N LYS A 111 37.15 6.54 6.39
CA LYS A 111 37.30 7.96 6.05
C LYS A 111 38.15 8.64 7.12
N ALA A 112 39.44 8.78 6.85
CA ALA A 112 40.36 9.48 7.76
C ALA A 112 39.84 10.92 8.05
N PRO A 113 39.98 11.44 9.29
CA PRO A 113 40.68 10.87 10.43
C PRO A 113 39.83 9.95 11.34
N LYS A 114 38.62 9.53 10.91
CA LYS A 114 37.80 8.58 11.67
C LYS A 114 38.45 7.20 11.75
N ARG A 115 38.32 6.55 12.90
CA ARG A 115 39.02 5.30 13.24
C ARG A 115 38.10 4.37 13.99
N MET A 116 38.28 3.07 13.78
CA MET A 116 37.52 2.05 14.51
C MET A 116 38.45 0.95 15.00
N LEU A 117 38.47 0.71 16.31
CA LEU A 117 39.25 -0.35 16.94
C LEU A 117 38.34 -1.50 17.36
N ILE A 118 38.79 -2.73 17.14
CA ILE A 118 37.97 -3.94 17.39
C ILE A 118 38.52 -4.73 18.59
N TYR A 119 37.60 -5.16 19.46
CA TYR A 119 37.86 -5.89 20.70
C TYR A 119 36.94 -7.09 20.83
N ARG A 120 37.33 -8.09 21.62
CA ARG A 120 36.46 -9.20 21.99
C ARG A 120 35.65 -8.85 23.24
N ALA A 121 34.35 -9.04 23.19
CA ALA A 121 33.49 -8.83 24.35
C ALA A 121 33.44 -10.10 25.21
N THR A 122 33.69 -9.97 26.51
CA THR A 122 33.57 -11.08 27.48
C THR A 122 32.13 -11.61 27.57
N ALA A 123 31.16 -10.71 27.47
CA ALA A 123 29.74 -11.01 27.33
C ALA A 123 29.07 -9.96 26.43
N PRO A 124 28.03 -10.30 25.65
CA PRO A 124 27.31 -9.32 24.84
C PRO A 124 26.68 -8.22 25.70
N PHE A 125 26.92 -6.96 25.36
CA PHE A 125 26.33 -5.80 26.03
C PHE A 125 25.71 -4.81 25.04
N ARG A 126 24.79 -3.98 25.52
CA ARG A 126 24.18 -2.92 24.70
C ARG A 126 25.23 -1.85 24.38
N GLY A 127 25.33 -1.43 23.12
CA GLY A 127 26.25 -0.38 22.71
C GLY A 127 26.11 0.91 23.52
N ILE A 128 27.24 1.57 23.75
CA ILE A 128 27.37 2.74 24.64
C ILE A 128 27.72 3.96 23.78
N LYS A 129 26.94 5.02 23.90
CA LYS A 129 27.09 6.23 23.08
C LYS A 129 27.48 7.45 23.91
N ARG A 130 28.55 8.12 23.49
CA ARG A 130 29.10 9.37 24.04
C ARG A 130 29.60 10.25 22.88
N HIS A 131 28.66 10.71 22.03
CA HIS A 131 28.97 11.40 20.77
C HIS A 131 30.05 12.49 20.94
N PRO A 132 31.10 12.51 20.09
CA PRO A 132 31.29 11.76 18.84
C PRO A 132 31.90 10.35 18.99
N LEU A 133 31.99 9.82 20.22
CA LEU A 133 32.51 8.48 20.48
C LEU A 133 31.37 7.48 20.70
N GLU A 134 31.53 6.26 20.22
CA GLU A 134 30.57 5.17 20.44
C GLU A 134 31.30 3.82 20.57
N VAL A 135 30.78 2.91 21.39
CA VAL A 135 31.17 1.50 21.39
C VAL A 135 29.98 0.69 20.88
N LEU A 136 30.13 0.11 19.69
CA LEU A 136 29.14 -0.75 19.06
C LEU A 136 29.28 -2.17 19.62
N CYS A 137 28.16 -2.80 19.98
CA CYS A 137 28.13 -4.21 20.40
C CYS A 137 26.77 -4.85 20.04
N LEU A 138 26.08 -5.49 20.99
CA LEU A 138 24.88 -6.31 20.71
C LEU A 138 23.78 -5.50 20.01
N GLY A 139 23.26 -6.05 18.92
CA GLY A 139 22.19 -5.45 18.10
C GLY A 139 22.65 -4.38 17.12
N GLN A 140 23.97 -4.19 16.99
CA GLN A 140 24.60 -3.27 16.02
C GLN A 140 25.56 -4.06 15.11
N GLN A 141 25.99 -3.44 14.01
CA GLN A 141 26.94 -4.03 13.06
C GLN A 141 27.85 -2.95 12.48
N PHE A 142 29.03 -3.36 11.99
CA PHE A 142 29.96 -2.47 11.29
C PHE A 142 30.52 -3.13 10.03
N LEU A 143 30.93 -2.33 9.04
CA LEU A 143 31.50 -2.83 7.78
C LEU A 143 32.98 -3.21 7.98
N ALA A 144 33.38 -4.44 7.71
CA ALA A 144 34.79 -4.84 7.75
C ALA A 144 35.47 -4.74 6.38
N TYR A 145 34.81 -5.23 5.32
CA TYR A 145 35.37 -5.27 3.96
C TYR A 145 34.30 -4.86 2.94
N ALA A 146 34.38 -3.63 2.44
CA ALA A 146 33.46 -3.09 1.45
C ALA A 146 34.06 -1.80 0.83
N THR A 147 33.45 -1.30 -0.24
CA THR A 147 33.71 0.04 -0.76
C THR A 147 32.90 1.06 0.04
N HIS A 148 33.56 2.05 0.63
CA HIS A 148 32.92 3.09 1.43
C HIS A 148 32.11 4.03 0.52
N PRO A 149 30.80 4.26 0.79
CA PRO A 149 29.92 4.98 -0.13
C PRO A 149 30.28 6.45 -0.33
N ASP A 150 30.79 7.13 0.72
CA ASP A 150 31.10 8.55 0.63
C ASP A 150 32.48 8.84 0.01
N THR A 151 33.39 7.88 0.02
CA THR A 151 34.78 8.07 -0.47
C THR A 151 35.06 7.29 -1.75
N GLY A 152 34.24 6.28 -2.07
CA GLY A 152 34.46 5.36 -3.20
C GLY A 152 35.67 4.44 -3.03
N ALA A 153 36.37 4.51 -1.89
CA ALA A 153 37.57 3.73 -1.59
C ALA A 153 37.24 2.54 -0.66
N PRO A 154 38.01 1.43 -0.71
CA PRO A 154 37.83 0.32 0.23
C PRO A 154 38.13 0.76 1.68
N TYR A 155 37.47 0.12 2.64
CA TYR A 155 37.94 0.14 4.03
C TYR A 155 39.33 -0.49 4.11
N VAL A 156 40.24 0.14 4.85
CA VAL A 156 41.62 -0.33 5.01
C VAL A 156 41.90 -0.73 6.45
N TRP A 157 42.75 -1.72 6.60
CA TRP A 157 43.31 -2.19 7.86
C TRP A 157 44.82 -1.91 7.80
N PRO A 158 45.31 -0.81 8.40
CA PRO A 158 46.71 -0.41 8.30
C PRO A 158 47.69 -1.40 8.97
N GLU A 159 47.20 -2.11 9.98
CA GLU A 159 47.92 -3.17 10.68
C GLU A 159 47.38 -4.54 10.24
N GLU A 160 46.69 -5.27 11.12
CA GLU A 160 46.12 -6.57 10.79
C GLU A 160 44.60 -6.49 10.54
N GLY A 161 44.15 -7.19 9.50
CA GLY A 161 42.73 -7.30 9.19
C GLY A 161 42.07 -8.46 9.94
N LEU A 162 40.77 -8.36 10.21
CA LEU A 162 40.02 -9.42 10.88
C LEU A 162 40.05 -10.78 10.16
N ALA A 163 40.32 -10.81 8.84
CA ALA A 163 40.46 -12.07 8.12
C ALA A 163 41.75 -12.84 8.49
N ASP A 164 42.74 -12.16 9.07
CA ASP A 164 44.04 -12.70 9.48
C ASP A 164 44.12 -12.95 11.00
N LEU A 165 43.28 -12.29 11.80
CA LEU A 165 43.24 -12.41 13.27
C LEU A 165 42.13 -13.36 13.75
N ASP A 166 42.45 -14.31 14.63
CA ASP A 166 41.45 -15.07 15.37
C ASP A 166 40.78 -14.18 16.44
N ILE A 167 39.47 -14.36 16.66
CA ILE A 167 38.73 -13.57 17.64
C ILE A 167 39.33 -13.66 19.05
N THR A 168 40.01 -14.77 19.37
CA THR A 168 40.67 -14.97 20.66
C THR A 168 41.95 -14.16 20.85
N GLU A 169 42.56 -13.70 19.75
CA GLU A 169 43.74 -12.83 19.75
C GLU A 169 43.39 -11.36 20.04
N LEU A 170 42.12 -10.99 19.91
CA LEU A 170 41.64 -9.66 20.29
C LEU A 170 41.62 -9.51 21.82
N PRO A 171 42.05 -8.35 22.36
CA PRO A 171 41.92 -8.06 23.77
C PRO A 171 40.47 -8.15 24.24
N GLU A 172 40.27 -8.77 25.39
CA GLU A 172 38.95 -8.92 26.00
C GLU A 172 38.54 -7.68 26.78
N ILE A 173 37.30 -7.23 26.60
CA ILE A 173 36.73 -6.10 27.35
C ILE A 173 35.36 -6.46 27.94
N THR A 174 35.02 -5.79 29.04
CA THR A 174 33.68 -5.79 29.65
C THR A 174 32.89 -4.53 29.27
N ALA A 175 31.59 -4.51 29.58
CA ALA A 175 30.76 -3.32 29.40
C ALA A 175 31.24 -2.16 30.29
N GLU A 176 31.74 -2.50 31.48
CA GLU A 176 32.30 -1.57 32.46
C GLU A 176 33.59 -0.94 31.93
N ASP A 177 34.51 -1.72 31.35
CA ASP A 177 35.75 -1.21 30.74
C ASP A 177 35.43 -0.25 29.60
N ALA A 178 34.49 -0.63 28.72
CA ALA A 178 34.04 0.20 27.61
C ALA A 178 33.41 1.52 28.07
N SER A 179 32.58 1.49 29.14
CA SER A 179 31.98 2.70 29.71
C SER A 179 33.04 3.59 30.35
N ALA A 180 33.96 3.02 31.12
CA ALA A 180 35.01 3.76 31.80
C ALA A 180 35.97 4.43 30.79
N PHE A 181 36.36 3.70 29.74
CA PHE A 181 37.13 4.26 28.62
C PHE A 181 36.39 5.41 27.96
N LEU A 182 35.10 5.22 27.60
CA LEU A 182 34.33 6.27 26.93
C LEU A 182 34.17 7.51 27.79
N ASP A 183 33.91 7.36 29.09
CA ASP A 183 33.75 8.49 30.00
C ASP A 183 35.08 9.27 30.13
N GLU A 184 36.23 8.59 30.19
CA GLU A 184 37.55 9.22 30.20
C GLU A 184 37.87 9.91 28.86
N ALA A 185 37.71 9.21 27.74
CA ALA A 185 37.94 9.74 26.39
C ALA A 185 37.05 10.96 26.12
N TYR A 186 35.81 10.95 26.62
CA TYR A 186 34.89 12.07 26.51
C TYR A 186 35.41 13.32 27.24
N THR A 187 36.16 13.16 28.34
CA THR A 187 36.83 14.29 29.02
C THR A 187 38.02 14.86 28.25
N LEU A 188 38.56 14.15 27.26
CA LEU A 188 39.63 14.66 26.40
C LEU A 188 39.11 15.50 25.23
N LEU A 189 37.83 15.38 24.89
CA LEU A 189 37.22 16.14 23.81
C LEU A 189 37.17 17.64 24.16
N PRO A 190 37.43 18.57 23.23
CA PRO A 190 37.12 19.99 23.40
C PRO A 190 35.64 20.21 23.71
N GLU A 191 35.30 21.26 24.48
CA GLU A 191 33.90 21.57 24.83
C GLU A 191 32.98 21.70 23.60
N GLY A 192 33.49 22.25 22.49
CA GLY A 192 32.74 22.38 21.24
C GLY A 192 32.42 21.05 20.54
N LEU A 193 33.16 19.97 20.83
CA LEU A 193 32.91 18.62 20.31
C LEU A 193 32.10 17.76 21.29
N ARG A 194 32.03 18.14 22.57
CA ARG A 194 31.19 17.47 23.57
C ARG A 194 29.74 17.85 23.35
N GLN A 195 29.00 17.07 22.56
CA GLN A 195 27.55 17.11 22.64
C GLN A 195 27.14 16.51 23.98
N ARG A 196 26.83 17.37 24.97
CA ARG A 196 26.26 16.92 26.25
C ARG A 196 24.96 16.20 25.93
N GLY A 197 24.99 14.87 25.98
CA GLY A 197 23.77 14.10 26.14
C GLY A 197 23.02 14.68 27.34
N LEU A 198 21.73 14.96 27.16
CA LEU A 198 20.84 15.42 28.22
C LEU A 198 20.82 14.39 29.36
N THR A 199 21.72 14.54 30.32
CA THR A 199 21.62 13.94 31.65
C THR A 199 21.17 15.02 32.63
N THR A 200 19.93 14.83 33.06
CA THR A 200 19.25 15.36 34.24
C THR A 200 20.16 15.86 35.36
N ALA A 201 20.26 17.19 35.54
CA ALA A 201 20.30 17.87 36.84
C ALA A 201 20.17 19.40 36.69
N SER A 202 18.96 19.88 36.98
CA SER A 202 18.57 21.18 37.55
C SER A 202 19.67 22.20 37.89
N SER A 203 19.65 23.36 37.23
CA SER A 203 19.77 24.65 37.93
C SER A 203 18.96 25.74 37.23
N THR A 204 18.11 26.36 38.05
CA THR A 204 17.43 27.64 37.97
C THR A 204 18.05 28.68 37.03
N ALA A 205 17.43 28.86 35.86
CA ALA A 205 17.31 30.13 35.15
C ALA A 205 16.18 30.00 34.13
N GLU A 206 15.06 30.67 34.40
CA GLU A 206 13.98 31.09 33.49
C GLU A 206 13.97 30.44 32.09
N HIS A 207 13.51 29.18 32.01
CA HIS A 207 13.11 28.61 30.74
C HIS A 207 11.80 29.28 30.29
N LEU A 208 11.87 29.98 29.16
CA LEU A 208 10.73 30.48 28.40
C LEU A 208 9.69 29.35 28.25
N ARG A 209 8.61 29.45 29.04
CA ARG A 209 7.46 28.54 29.03
C ARG A 209 6.82 28.56 27.64
N SER A 210 6.46 27.39 27.12
CA SER A 210 5.72 27.30 25.86
C SER A 210 4.29 27.82 26.05
N HIS A 211 3.77 28.59 25.09
CA HIS A 211 2.42 29.20 25.12
C HIS A 211 1.29 28.21 25.50
N SER A 212 1.42 26.91 25.19
CA SER A 212 0.42 25.88 25.49
C SER A 212 0.44 25.33 26.93
N GLN A 213 1.44 25.68 27.73
CA GLN A 213 1.58 25.19 29.10
C GLN A 213 0.89 26.11 30.12
N ILE A 214 0.79 27.40 29.84
CA ILE A 214 0.29 28.41 30.77
C ILE A 214 -1.23 28.56 30.60
N GLY A 215 -1.97 28.33 31.68
CA GLY A 215 -3.40 28.59 31.73
C GLY A 215 -3.72 29.77 32.63
N THR A 216 -4.86 30.41 32.45
CA THR A 216 -5.34 31.41 33.41
C THR A 216 -5.90 30.70 34.64
N LEU A 217 -5.71 31.28 35.83
CA LEU A 217 -6.25 30.72 37.07
C LEU A 217 -7.77 30.47 36.99
N PRO A 218 -8.62 31.39 36.46
CA PRO A 218 -10.05 31.14 36.32
C PRO A 218 -10.39 29.96 35.41
N ALA A 219 -9.63 29.75 34.34
CA ALA A 219 -9.85 28.63 33.44
C ALA A 219 -9.46 27.28 34.07
N ILE A 220 -8.36 27.26 34.83
CA ILE A 220 -7.89 26.06 35.54
C ILE A 220 -8.85 25.68 36.66
N GLU A 221 -9.35 26.64 37.44
CA GLU A 221 -10.36 26.40 38.48
C GLU A 221 -11.67 25.87 37.89
N ALA A 222 -12.16 26.49 36.81
CA ALA A 222 -13.36 26.03 36.11
C ALA A 222 -13.21 24.61 35.56
N ALA A 223 -12.02 24.24 35.06
CA ALA A 223 -11.73 22.89 34.59
C ALA A 223 -11.58 21.88 35.74
N LEU A 224 -10.91 22.25 36.83
CA LEU A 224 -10.71 21.38 38.00
C LEU A 224 -12.03 20.99 38.68
N ALA A 225 -13.05 21.85 38.63
CA ALA A 225 -14.39 21.52 39.14
C ALA A 225 -15.02 20.29 38.47
N TRP A 226 -14.59 19.95 37.25
CA TRP A 226 -15.01 18.76 36.50
C TRP A 226 -14.09 17.55 36.72
N LEU A 227 -13.07 17.67 37.57
CA LEU A 227 -12.09 16.64 37.89
C LEU A 227 -12.17 16.24 39.38
N PRO A 228 -13.28 15.64 39.86
CA PRO A 228 -13.37 15.21 41.25
C PRO A 228 -12.36 14.11 41.55
N ASN A 229 -11.73 14.15 42.72
CA ASN A 229 -10.63 13.25 43.08
C ASN A 229 -10.97 12.15 44.09
N ALA A 230 -12.23 12.04 44.51
CA ALA A 230 -12.67 11.12 45.56
C ALA A 230 -12.27 9.64 45.31
N GLU A 231 -12.28 9.19 44.05
CA GLU A 231 -11.90 7.82 43.65
C GLU A 231 -10.66 7.75 42.74
N LEU A 232 -9.90 8.84 42.58
CA LEU A 232 -8.72 8.87 41.71
C LEU A 232 -7.60 7.97 42.26
N ASP A 233 -6.97 7.19 41.39
CA ASP A 233 -5.76 6.43 41.73
C ASP A 233 -4.54 7.37 41.88
N TYR A 234 -3.48 6.86 42.51
CA TYR A 234 -2.31 7.66 42.86
C TYR A 234 -1.58 8.23 41.62
N ASP A 235 -1.52 7.49 40.51
CA ASP A 235 -0.83 7.94 39.30
C ASP A 235 -1.63 9.03 38.58
N SER A 236 -2.96 8.91 38.55
CA SER A 236 -3.84 9.95 38.01
C SER A 236 -3.83 11.22 38.87
N TRP A 237 -3.79 11.08 40.20
CA TRP A 237 -3.62 12.20 41.14
C TRP A 237 -2.28 12.91 40.94
N MET A 238 -1.19 12.14 40.81
CA MET A 238 0.15 12.63 40.50
C MET A 238 0.17 13.43 39.19
N ARG A 239 -0.51 12.93 38.16
CA ARG A 239 -0.58 13.55 36.83
C ARG A 239 -1.29 14.91 36.86
N VAL A 240 -2.40 15.04 37.59
CA VAL A 240 -3.10 16.32 37.77
C VAL A 240 -2.23 17.31 38.54
N GLY A 241 -1.53 16.85 39.58
CA GLY A 241 -0.57 17.66 40.33
C GLY A 241 0.60 18.17 39.47
N MET A 242 1.19 17.33 38.63
CA MET A 242 2.24 17.75 37.68
C MET A 242 1.70 18.74 36.64
N ALA A 243 0.47 18.56 36.16
CA ALA A 243 -0.17 19.49 35.22
C ALA A 243 -0.45 20.85 35.87
N LEU A 244 -0.91 20.88 37.13
CA LEU A 244 -1.12 22.13 37.87
C LEU A 244 0.18 22.88 38.11
N LYS A 245 1.24 22.18 38.52
CA LYS A 245 2.55 22.81 38.69
C LYS A 245 3.14 23.28 37.36
N GLY A 246 2.88 22.56 36.26
CA GLY A 246 3.28 23.00 34.93
C GLY A 246 2.49 24.22 34.43
N ALA A 247 1.24 24.34 34.85
CA ALA A 247 0.34 25.42 34.46
C ALA A 247 0.56 26.72 35.21
N LEU A 248 0.77 26.63 36.54
CA LEU A 248 0.78 27.77 37.45
C LEU A 248 2.11 27.93 38.21
N ALA A 249 3.10 27.05 37.97
CA ALA A 249 4.32 26.97 38.77
C ALA A 249 4.00 26.85 40.28
N ASP A 250 4.84 27.41 41.14
CA ASP A 250 4.64 27.32 42.60
C ASP A 250 3.39 28.04 43.10
N ALA A 251 2.78 28.94 42.30
CA ALA A 251 1.50 29.57 42.63
C ALA A 251 0.31 28.58 42.61
N GLY A 252 0.46 27.40 41.99
CA GLY A 252 -0.56 26.35 41.99
C GLY A 252 -0.57 25.46 43.23
N ALA A 253 0.31 25.69 44.22
CA ALA A 253 0.48 24.82 45.37
C ALA A 253 -0.79 24.74 46.23
N ASP A 254 -1.38 25.90 46.54
CA ASP A 254 -2.60 25.99 47.35
C ASP A 254 -3.78 25.34 46.62
N LEU A 255 -3.93 25.60 45.31
CA LEU A 255 -4.97 25.01 44.48
C LEU A 255 -4.87 23.47 44.39
N PHE A 256 -3.64 22.93 44.33
CA PHE A 256 -3.43 21.48 44.36
C PHE A 256 -3.73 20.89 45.74
N ALA A 257 -3.37 21.59 46.82
CA ALA A 257 -3.68 21.15 48.18
C ALA A 257 -5.19 21.11 48.42
N ASP A 258 -5.92 22.16 48.04
CA ASP A 258 -7.37 22.27 48.16
C ASP A 258 -8.09 21.21 47.32
N TRP A 259 -7.63 21.01 46.08
CA TRP A 259 -8.14 19.95 45.22
C TRP A 259 -7.87 18.57 45.82
N SER A 260 -6.66 18.30 46.31
CA SER A 260 -6.28 17.02 46.93
C SER A 260 -7.13 16.71 48.17
N ALA A 261 -7.38 17.71 49.02
CA ALA A 261 -8.16 17.59 50.24
C ALA A 261 -9.62 17.18 50.03
N GLN A 262 -10.15 17.25 48.80
CA GLN A 262 -11.49 16.74 48.47
C GLN A 262 -11.59 15.21 48.59
N ALA A 263 -10.47 14.48 48.57
CA ALA A 263 -10.46 13.03 48.75
C ALA A 263 -10.30 12.67 50.24
N ALA A 264 -11.18 11.79 50.75
CA ALA A 264 -11.17 11.37 52.15
C ALA A 264 -9.86 10.65 52.60
N LYS A 265 -9.03 10.23 51.65
CA LYS A 265 -7.73 9.56 51.86
C LYS A 265 -6.52 10.51 51.81
N ASP A 266 -6.75 11.81 51.65
CA ASP A 266 -5.68 12.80 51.58
C ASP A 266 -4.88 12.85 52.90
N VAL A 267 -3.56 13.01 52.76
CA VAL A 267 -2.64 13.25 53.88
C VAL A 267 -1.85 14.52 53.52
N PRO A 268 -2.13 15.68 54.14
CA PRO A 268 -1.56 16.96 53.73
C PRO A 268 -0.03 16.98 53.66
N ALA A 269 0.65 16.29 54.59
CA ALA A 269 2.11 16.17 54.58
C ALA A 269 2.64 15.39 53.35
N THR A 270 1.89 14.38 52.89
CA THR A 270 2.22 13.61 51.68
C THR A 270 1.97 14.43 50.42
N THR A 271 0.88 15.19 50.39
CA THR A 271 0.51 16.10 49.29
C THR A 271 1.55 17.21 49.10
N ALA A 272 1.99 17.84 50.20
CA ALA A 272 3.06 18.83 50.17
C ALA A 272 4.41 18.24 49.71
N LYS A 273 4.75 17.03 50.17
CA LYS A 273 5.97 16.33 49.74
C LYS A 273 5.93 15.95 48.26
N ALA A 274 4.78 15.50 47.78
CA ALA A 274 4.58 15.19 46.36
C ALA A 274 4.73 16.46 45.52
N TRP A 275 4.06 17.56 45.89
CA TRP A 275 4.16 18.84 45.18
C TRP A 275 5.62 19.33 45.06
N ALA A 276 6.40 19.25 46.14
CA ALA A 276 7.81 19.61 46.13
C ALA A 276 8.65 18.74 45.17
N SER A 277 8.24 17.48 44.94
CA SER A 277 8.92 16.55 44.04
C SER A 277 8.59 16.73 42.55
N PHE A 278 7.48 17.40 42.21
CA PHE A 278 7.05 17.55 40.82
C PHE A 278 7.99 18.45 40.02
N LYS A 279 8.42 17.94 38.86
CA LYS A 279 9.24 18.64 37.86
C LYS A 279 8.60 18.47 36.47
N PRO A 280 7.58 19.28 36.15
CA PRO A 280 6.87 19.17 34.88
C PRO A 280 7.66 19.84 33.75
N ASP A 281 8.13 19.04 32.78
CA ASP A 281 8.87 19.55 31.61
C ASP A 281 7.96 19.88 30.42
N ARG A 282 6.87 19.13 30.24
CA ARG A 282 5.97 19.21 29.07
C ARG A 282 4.47 19.26 29.37
N ILE A 283 4.08 18.93 30.61
CA ILE A 283 2.69 18.85 31.06
C ILE A 283 2.26 20.18 31.70
N GLY A 284 1.04 20.65 31.44
CA GLY A 284 0.57 21.98 31.86
C GLY A 284 -0.95 22.16 31.69
N ALA A 285 -1.43 23.39 31.55
CA ALA A 285 -2.87 23.74 31.57
C ALA A 285 -3.70 22.96 30.54
N GLY A 286 -3.16 22.75 29.33
CA GLY A 286 -3.84 21.96 28.29
C GLY A 286 -4.20 20.53 28.72
N THR A 287 -3.44 19.93 29.65
CA THR A 287 -3.78 18.59 30.19
C THR A 287 -4.99 18.64 31.12
N ILE A 288 -5.14 19.72 31.91
CA ILE A 288 -6.28 19.91 32.81
C ILE A 288 -7.54 20.15 31.98
N TYR A 289 -7.46 21.01 30.96
CA TYR A 289 -8.57 21.28 30.05
C TYR A 289 -9.02 20.03 29.29
N HIS A 290 -8.07 19.27 28.75
CA HIS A 290 -8.37 18.02 28.05
C HIS A 290 -9.11 17.02 28.95
N LEU A 291 -8.61 16.77 30.17
CA LEU A 291 -9.25 15.85 31.12
C LEU A 291 -10.65 16.32 31.56
N ALA A 292 -10.87 17.63 31.63
CA ALA A 292 -12.16 18.21 31.96
C ALA A 292 -13.15 18.12 30.78
N MET A 293 -12.68 18.35 29.54
CA MET A 293 -13.51 18.23 28.32
C MET A 293 -13.92 16.78 28.04
N GLU A 294 -13.07 15.78 28.33
CA GLU A 294 -13.45 14.36 28.30
C GLU A 294 -14.63 14.03 29.24
N ARG A 295 -14.78 14.81 30.33
CA ARG A 295 -15.89 14.70 31.29
C ARG A 295 -17.07 15.64 30.98
N GLY A 296 -17.01 16.34 29.84
CA GLY A 296 -18.11 17.18 29.34
C GLY A 296 -18.01 18.65 29.75
N TRP A 297 -16.89 19.11 30.30
CA TRP A 297 -16.67 20.54 30.50
C TRP A 297 -16.66 21.27 29.16
N GLN A 298 -17.53 22.27 29.01
CA GLN A 298 -17.55 23.20 27.89
C GLN A 298 -17.13 24.58 28.42
N PRO A 299 -15.97 25.12 28.01
CA PRO A 299 -15.53 26.42 28.49
C PRO A 299 -16.48 27.51 28.00
N ASP A 300 -16.80 28.47 28.87
CA ASP A 300 -17.59 29.64 28.50
C ASP A 300 -16.91 30.39 27.33
N PRO A 301 -17.65 30.83 26.30
CA PRO A 301 -17.07 31.58 25.17
C PRO A 301 -16.26 32.83 25.56
N GLY A 302 -16.49 33.41 26.74
CA GLY A 302 -15.71 34.53 27.29
C GLY A 302 -14.48 34.11 28.10
N LEU A 303 -14.30 32.82 28.40
CA LEU A 303 -13.24 32.30 29.26
C LEU A 303 -11.92 32.15 28.49
N ARG A 304 -10.90 32.90 28.92
CA ARG A 304 -9.57 32.86 28.29
C ARG A 304 -8.75 31.69 28.83
N LEU A 305 -8.44 30.73 27.97
CA LEU A 305 -7.72 29.51 28.33
C LEU A 305 -6.20 29.67 28.32
N ASP A 306 -5.68 30.51 27.43
CA ASP A 306 -4.24 30.77 27.27
C ASP A 306 -3.80 31.92 28.18
N GLY A 307 -2.91 31.63 29.13
CA GLY A 307 -2.37 32.60 30.08
C GLY A 307 -1.10 33.32 29.60
N SER A 308 -0.67 33.10 28.36
CA SER A 308 0.59 33.64 27.82
C SER A 308 0.45 34.96 27.03
N VAL A 309 -0.76 35.53 26.95
CA VAL A 309 -1.09 36.71 26.13
C VAL A 309 -1.53 37.90 26.99
N ASP A 310 -0.99 39.09 26.71
CA ASP A 310 -1.35 40.34 27.39
C ASP A 310 -2.83 40.72 27.15
N PRO A 311 -3.57 41.21 28.17
CA PRO A 311 -5.03 41.30 28.13
C PRO A 311 -5.59 42.38 27.17
N GLU A 312 -4.76 43.25 26.59
CA GLU A 312 -5.18 44.46 25.84
C GLU A 312 -5.11 44.36 24.30
N VAL A 313 -4.69 43.25 23.70
CA VAL A 313 -4.59 43.16 22.22
C VAL A 313 -5.78 42.41 21.62
N ALA A 314 -6.61 43.12 20.84
CA ALA A 314 -7.71 42.52 20.07
C ALA A 314 -7.18 41.60 18.96
N HIS A 315 -7.71 40.38 18.88
CA HIS A 315 -7.21 39.33 17.99
C HIS A 315 -7.44 39.67 16.50
N PRO A 316 -6.41 39.55 15.63
CA PRO A 316 -6.46 40.00 14.23
C PRO A 316 -7.49 39.24 13.35
N ALA A 317 -7.92 38.05 13.77
CA ALA A 317 -8.90 37.24 13.04
C ALA A 317 -10.37 37.48 13.45
N ALA A 318 -10.66 38.40 14.38
CA ALA A 318 -12.02 38.64 14.87
C ALA A 318 -13.00 39.02 13.73
N GLY A 319 -12.53 39.76 12.72
CA GLY A 319 -13.32 40.14 11.55
C GLY A 319 -13.52 39.01 10.51
N LEU A 320 -12.75 37.93 10.58
CA LEU A 320 -12.90 36.75 9.70
C LEU A 320 -13.93 35.77 10.29
N LEU A 321 -13.92 35.61 11.62
CA LEU A 321 -14.86 34.76 12.36
C LEU A 321 -16.30 35.31 12.33
N SER A 322 -16.48 36.64 12.29
CA SER A 322 -17.80 37.25 12.12
C SER A 322 -18.38 37.07 10.70
N ARG A 323 -17.53 36.77 9.70
CA ARG A 323 -17.98 36.48 8.32
C ARG A 323 -18.32 35.01 8.14
N LEU A 324 -17.56 34.10 8.75
CA LEU A 324 -17.80 32.65 8.70
C LEU A 324 -19.09 32.22 9.43
N SER A 325 -19.56 33.01 10.40
CA SER A 325 -20.84 32.77 11.09
C SER A 325 -22.08 33.08 10.24
N SER A 326 -21.92 33.63 9.03
CA SER A 326 -23.04 34.07 8.17
C SER A 326 -23.31 33.20 6.95
N HIS A 327 -22.63 32.06 6.76
CA HIS A 327 -22.90 31.11 5.67
C HIS A 327 -23.08 29.69 6.21
N SER A 328 -24.29 29.40 6.70
CA SER A 328 -24.80 28.05 6.79
C SER A 328 -25.13 27.56 5.38
N VAL A 329 -24.26 26.73 4.79
CA VAL A 329 -24.59 25.95 3.60
C VAL A 329 -25.51 24.83 4.08
N GLU A 330 -26.78 24.91 3.71
CA GLU A 330 -27.70 23.77 3.80
C GLU A 330 -27.19 22.67 2.87
N THR A 331 -26.78 21.54 3.44
CA THR A 331 -26.51 20.32 2.70
C THR A 331 -27.84 19.71 2.30
N ASP A 332 -28.16 19.83 1.02
CA ASP A 332 -29.34 19.23 0.40
C ASP A 332 -29.17 17.71 0.36
N ASP A 333 -29.86 17.03 1.26
CA ASP A 333 -29.90 15.57 1.41
C ASP A 333 -30.85 15.00 0.34
N THR A 334 -30.38 14.90 -0.91
CA THR A 334 -31.16 14.26 -1.99
C THR A 334 -30.88 12.75 -2.05
N PRO A 335 -31.88 11.87 -1.88
CA PRO A 335 -31.67 10.44 -1.94
C PRO A 335 -31.53 9.92 -3.39
N ILE A 336 -30.41 9.24 -3.62
CA ILE A 336 -30.23 7.95 -4.31
C ILE A 336 -30.98 7.76 -5.65
N ASN A 337 -30.22 7.75 -6.75
CA ASN A 337 -30.60 7.19 -8.06
C ASN A 337 -31.37 5.87 -7.90
N PRO A 338 -32.40 5.58 -8.73
CA PRO A 338 -33.13 4.32 -8.65
C PRO A 338 -32.19 3.10 -8.69
N PRO A 339 -32.50 2.02 -7.96
CA PRO A 339 -31.66 0.83 -7.94
C PRO A 339 -31.54 0.24 -9.35
N PHE A 340 -30.30 0.11 -9.84
CA PHE A 340 -30.02 -0.55 -11.11
C PHE A 340 -30.54 -1.99 -11.05
N THR A 341 -31.39 -2.34 -12.02
CA THR A 341 -31.90 -3.70 -12.16
C THR A 341 -31.19 -4.36 -13.32
N LEU A 342 -30.46 -5.45 -13.05
CA LEU A 342 -29.76 -6.20 -14.08
C LEU A 342 -30.77 -6.87 -15.02
N ALA A 343 -30.88 -6.36 -16.24
CA ALA A 343 -31.61 -7.01 -17.32
C ALA A 343 -30.63 -7.79 -18.21
N MET A 344 -30.92 -9.06 -18.49
CA MET A 344 -30.13 -9.84 -19.44
C MET A 344 -30.48 -9.39 -20.87
N PRO A 345 -29.48 -9.12 -21.72
CA PRO A 345 -29.72 -8.94 -23.15
C PRO A 345 -30.42 -10.15 -23.74
N ASP A 346 -31.20 -9.93 -24.77
CA ASP A 346 -31.70 -10.95 -25.68
C ASP A 346 -30.61 -11.41 -26.68
N GLY A 347 -30.95 -12.42 -27.48
CA GLY A 347 -30.04 -13.02 -28.46
C GLY A 347 -28.91 -13.81 -27.80
N LEU A 348 -27.84 -14.03 -28.56
CA LEU A 348 -26.76 -14.95 -28.20
C LEU A 348 -26.08 -14.62 -26.86
N VAL A 349 -25.96 -13.32 -26.53
CA VAL A 349 -25.39 -12.86 -25.25
C VAL A 349 -26.22 -13.39 -24.09
N GLY A 350 -27.55 -13.23 -24.18
CA GLY A 350 -28.50 -13.75 -23.21
C GLY A 350 -28.52 -15.27 -23.17
N ASP A 351 -28.57 -15.92 -24.33
CA ASP A 351 -28.68 -17.37 -24.43
C ASP A 351 -27.48 -18.08 -23.81
N LEU A 352 -26.26 -17.61 -24.07
CA LEU A 352 -25.05 -18.12 -23.45
C LEU A 352 -25.03 -17.85 -21.94
N THR A 353 -25.47 -16.66 -21.51
CA THR A 353 -25.58 -16.32 -20.08
C THR A 353 -26.57 -17.24 -19.37
N ASN A 354 -27.75 -17.44 -19.95
CA ASN A 354 -28.79 -18.31 -19.40
C ASN A 354 -28.33 -19.78 -19.36
N TYR A 355 -27.58 -20.24 -20.37
CA TYR A 355 -26.99 -21.58 -20.35
C TYR A 355 -26.00 -21.75 -19.19
N MET A 356 -25.15 -20.75 -18.93
CA MET A 356 -24.26 -20.76 -17.76
C MET A 356 -25.05 -20.83 -16.46
N LEU A 357 -26.09 -20.02 -16.30
CA LEU A 357 -26.90 -19.97 -15.08
C LEU A 357 -27.65 -21.27 -14.82
N ASN A 358 -28.27 -21.84 -15.84
CA ASN A 358 -29.05 -23.07 -15.73
C ASN A 358 -28.18 -24.29 -15.37
N THR A 359 -26.91 -24.27 -15.77
CA THR A 359 -25.95 -25.35 -15.49
C THR A 359 -25.07 -25.10 -14.26
N ALA A 360 -25.15 -23.91 -13.66
CA ALA A 360 -24.36 -23.54 -12.50
C ALA A 360 -24.96 -24.12 -11.22
N ARG A 361 -24.13 -24.75 -10.39
CA ARG A 361 -24.51 -25.14 -9.03
C ARG A 361 -24.80 -23.94 -8.15
N ARG A 362 -24.05 -22.84 -8.32
CA ARG A 362 -24.31 -21.53 -7.71
C ARG A 362 -24.36 -20.49 -8.83
N PRO A 363 -25.56 -20.08 -9.27
CA PRO A 363 -25.71 -19.22 -10.44
C PRO A 363 -25.22 -17.81 -10.13
N GLN A 364 -24.31 -17.30 -10.95
CA GLN A 364 -23.75 -15.95 -10.81
C GLN A 364 -24.16 -15.09 -12.03
N PRO A 365 -25.32 -14.41 -12.01
CA PRO A 365 -25.89 -13.69 -13.17
C PRO A 365 -24.92 -12.67 -13.77
N LEU A 366 -24.38 -11.78 -12.94
CA LEU A 366 -23.53 -10.69 -13.39
C LEU A 366 -22.20 -11.20 -13.97
N LEU A 367 -21.58 -12.17 -13.30
CA LEU A 367 -20.31 -12.76 -13.75
C LEU A 367 -20.50 -13.54 -15.06
N SER A 368 -21.61 -14.27 -15.19
CA SER A 368 -21.96 -15.03 -16.40
C SER A 368 -22.19 -14.11 -17.60
N LEU A 369 -22.89 -12.99 -17.39
CA LEU A 369 -23.05 -11.96 -18.42
C LEU A 369 -21.70 -11.37 -18.86
N GLY A 370 -20.84 -11.01 -17.90
CA GLY A 370 -19.49 -10.52 -18.21
C GLY A 370 -18.66 -11.50 -19.03
N ALA A 371 -18.75 -12.80 -18.71
CA ALA A 371 -18.07 -13.86 -19.45
C ALA A 371 -18.63 -14.00 -20.87
N SER A 372 -19.96 -13.99 -21.01
CA SER A 372 -20.67 -14.06 -22.30
C SER A 372 -20.27 -12.90 -23.23
N LEU A 373 -20.26 -11.67 -22.71
CA LEU A 373 -19.83 -10.48 -23.46
C LEU A 373 -18.41 -10.62 -24.00
N CYS A 374 -17.45 -11.06 -23.17
CA CYS A 374 -16.07 -11.29 -23.60
C CYS A 374 -15.94 -12.43 -24.61
N ALA A 375 -16.69 -13.52 -24.44
CA ALA A 375 -16.67 -14.66 -25.35
C ALA A 375 -17.19 -14.28 -26.74
N ILE A 376 -18.36 -13.64 -26.81
CA ILE A 376 -18.95 -13.19 -28.07
C ILE A 376 -18.10 -12.07 -28.67
N GLY A 377 -17.57 -11.16 -27.86
CA GLY A 377 -16.66 -10.12 -28.33
C GLY A 377 -15.40 -10.68 -29.00
N ALA A 378 -14.85 -11.79 -28.49
CA ALA A 378 -13.72 -12.47 -29.12
C ALA A 378 -14.10 -13.14 -30.45
N LEU A 379 -15.28 -13.78 -30.54
CA LEU A 379 -15.78 -14.39 -31.77
C LEU A 379 -16.07 -13.36 -32.86
N MET A 380 -16.63 -12.21 -32.48
CA MET A 380 -16.85 -11.09 -33.39
C MET A 380 -15.53 -10.57 -33.96
N GLY A 381 -14.51 -10.42 -33.11
CA GLY A 381 -13.13 -10.17 -33.50
C GLY A 381 -12.96 -9.09 -34.57
N ARG A 382 -12.41 -9.53 -35.71
CA ARG A 382 -12.14 -8.67 -36.89
C ARG A 382 -13.30 -8.61 -37.88
N GLN A 383 -14.43 -9.27 -37.60
CA GLN A 383 -15.55 -9.39 -38.52
C GLN A 383 -16.51 -8.20 -38.46
N TYR A 384 -16.59 -7.49 -37.33
CA TYR A 384 -17.54 -6.40 -37.11
C TYR A 384 -16.86 -5.15 -36.56
N ARG A 385 -17.43 -3.98 -36.87
CA ARG A 385 -17.03 -2.70 -36.31
C ARG A 385 -18.18 -1.73 -36.18
N THR A 386 -18.05 -0.75 -35.29
CA THR A 386 -18.95 0.42 -35.26
C THR A 386 -18.68 1.37 -36.44
N GLU A 387 -19.58 2.31 -36.68
CA GLU A 387 -19.38 3.44 -37.61
C GLU A 387 -18.13 4.27 -37.25
N SER A 388 -17.79 4.34 -35.95
CA SER A 388 -16.58 5.00 -35.41
C SER A 388 -15.32 4.14 -35.46
N ASN A 389 -15.36 2.99 -36.14
CA ASN A 389 -14.24 2.04 -36.29
C ASN A 389 -13.76 1.37 -34.97
N LEU A 390 -14.60 1.28 -33.94
CA LEU A 390 -14.32 0.46 -32.76
C LEU A 390 -14.51 -1.03 -33.07
N ARG A 391 -13.79 -1.90 -32.36
CA ARG A 391 -13.95 -3.37 -32.40
C ARG A 391 -14.54 -3.87 -31.08
N SER A 392 -14.88 -5.15 -31.04
CA SER A 392 -15.51 -5.82 -29.90
C SER A 392 -14.54 -6.25 -28.79
N ASN A 393 -13.30 -5.75 -28.78
CA ASN A 393 -12.30 -6.08 -27.78
C ASN A 393 -12.70 -5.55 -26.39
N LEU A 394 -12.85 -6.44 -25.42
CA LEU A 394 -13.40 -6.12 -24.10
C LEU A 394 -12.61 -6.78 -22.96
N TYR A 395 -12.35 -6.01 -21.90
CA TYR A 395 -11.74 -6.50 -20.67
C TYR A 395 -12.76 -6.42 -19.53
N VAL A 396 -13.06 -7.55 -18.89
CA VAL A 396 -14.02 -7.67 -17.80
C VAL A 396 -13.39 -8.40 -16.62
N VAL A 397 -13.64 -7.92 -15.40
CA VAL A 397 -13.25 -8.61 -14.17
C VAL A 397 -14.49 -8.87 -13.32
N GLY A 398 -14.81 -10.13 -13.11
CA GLY A 398 -15.80 -10.59 -12.13
C GLY A 398 -15.18 -10.71 -10.74
N ILE A 399 -15.80 -10.08 -9.75
CA ILE A 399 -15.36 -10.15 -8.35
C ILE A 399 -16.43 -10.89 -7.54
N ALA A 400 -16.05 -12.01 -6.94
CA ALA A 400 -16.90 -12.77 -6.02
C ALA A 400 -16.03 -13.58 -5.04
N ASP A 401 -16.55 -13.86 -3.84
CA ASP A 401 -15.80 -14.58 -2.82
C ASP A 401 -15.49 -16.04 -3.20
N SER A 402 -14.61 -16.69 -2.45
CA SER A 402 -14.29 -18.11 -2.63
C SER A 402 -15.54 -18.97 -2.38
N GLY A 403 -15.76 -19.96 -3.24
CA GLY A 403 -16.93 -20.85 -3.17
C GLY A 403 -18.22 -20.28 -3.77
N SER A 404 -18.20 -19.07 -4.33
CA SER A 404 -19.37 -18.39 -4.93
C SER A 404 -19.91 -19.00 -6.22
N GLY A 405 -19.14 -19.88 -6.89
CA GLY A 405 -19.45 -20.38 -8.23
C GLY A 405 -18.79 -19.60 -9.38
N LYS A 406 -17.90 -18.63 -9.08
CA LYS A 406 -17.21 -17.77 -10.06
C LYS A 406 -16.48 -18.49 -11.21
N ASN A 407 -16.08 -19.76 -11.03
CA ASN A 407 -15.36 -20.52 -12.04
C ASN A 407 -16.25 -21.13 -13.14
N HIS A 408 -17.54 -21.29 -12.87
CA HIS A 408 -18.45 -22.06 -13.74
C HIS A 408 -18.56 -21.46 -15.15
N ALA A 409 -18.66 -20.13 -15.27
CA ALA A 409 -18.75 -19.46 -16.57
C ALA A 409 -17.54 -19.77 -17.48
N ARG A 410 -16.34 -19.90 -16.91
CA ARG A 410 -15.12 -20.20 -17.67
C ARG A 410 -15.11 -21.62 -18.23
N GLU A 411 -15.59 -22.58 -17.43
CA GLU A 411 -15.74 -23.98 -17.83
C GLU A 411 -16.72 -24.11 -18.99
N ILE A 412 -17.89 -23.46 -18.89
CA ILE A 412 -18.92 -23.48 -19.93
C ILE A 412 -18.43 -22.86 -21.23
N ILE A 413 -17.68 -21.75 -21.20
CA ILE A 413 -17.08 -21.18 -22.42
C ILE A 413 -16.11 -22.16 -23.07
N ASN A 414 -15.26 -22.82 -22.27
CA ASN A 414 -14.33 -23.81 -22.81
C ASN A 414 -15.10 -24.93 -23.51
N GLU A 415 -16.03 -25.59 -22.79
CA GLU A 415 -16.83 -26.70 -23.31
C GLU A 415 -17.57 -26.31 -24.61
N THR A 416 -18.30 -25.20 -24.59
CA THR A 416 -19.07 -24.73 -25.76
C THR A 416 -18.18 -24.35 -26.95
N PHE A 417 -17.01 -23.74 -26.73
CA PHE A 417 -16.08 -23.41 -27.81
C PHE A 417 -15.42 -24.67 -28.39
N PHE A 418 -15.12 -25.68 -27.57
CA PHE A 418 -14.62 -26.97 -28.06
C PHE A 418 -15.68 -27.69 -28.89
N GLU A 419 -16.92 -27.77 -28.38
CA GLU A 419 -18.06 -28.36 -29.10
C GLU A 419 -18.36 -27.63 -30.42
N ALA A 420 -18.19 -26.31 -30.46
CA ALA A 420 -18.39 -25.49 -31.65
C ALA A 420 -17.21 -25.53 -32.65
N GLY A 421 -16.05 -26.12 -32.29
CA GLY A 421 -14.83 -26.06 -33.11
C GLY A 421 -14.13 -24.70 -33.10
N LEU A 422 -14.41 -23.87 -32.10
CA LEU A 422 -13.92 -22.49 -31.94
C LEU A 422 -12.82 -22.38 -30.88
N SER A 423 -12.25 -23.49 -30.41
CA SER A 423 -11.21 -23.51 -29.36
C SER A 423 -9.94 -22.72 -29.70
N HIS A 424 -9.69 -22.42 -30.97
CA HIS A 424 -8.58 -21.56 -31.41
C HIS A 424 -8.74 -20.09 -30.96
N TYR A 425 -9.96 -19.63 -30.64
CA TYR A 425 -10.20 -18.33 -30.00
C TYR A 425 -9.84 -18.31 -28.51
N LEU A 426 -9.54 -19.45 -27.89
CA LEU A 426 -9.18 -19.52 -26.47
C LEU A 426 -7.67 -19.33 -26.28
N GLY A 427 -7.31 -18.37 -25.44
CA GLY A 427 -5.98 -18.19 -24.88
C GLY A 427 -5.67 -19.22 -23.79
N GLY A 428 -4.40 -19.27 -23.39
CA GLY A 428 -4.00 -20.10 -22.26
C GLY A 428 -4.61 -19.60 -20.94
N ASN A 429 -4.71 -20.50 -19.94
CA ASN A 429 -5.23 -20.16 -18.60
C ASN A 429 -4.37 -19.13 -17.84
N LYS A 430 -3.17 -18.82 -18.33
CA LYS A 430 -2.25 -17.81 -17.79
C LYS A 430 -1.51 -17.12 -18.93
N ILE A 431 -1.17 -15.85 -18.74
CA ILE A 431 -0.25 -15.10 -19.59
C ILE A 431 1.11 -15.09 -18.90
N ALA A 432 2.08 -15.82 -19.44
CA ALA A 432 3.40 -15.96 -18.82
C ALA A 432 4.31 -14.73 -19.01
N SER A 433 4.17 -14.03 -20.14
CA SER A 433 4.96 -12.85 -20.47
C SER A 433 4.30 -11.97 -21.54
N GLY A 434 4.74 -10.73 -21.66
CA GLY A 434 4.32 -9.81 -22.72
C GLY A 434 4.59 -10.36 -24.12
N ALA A 435 5.79 -10.92 -24.36
CA ALA A 435 6.12 -11.59 -25.63
C ALA A 435 5.24 -12.82 -25.92
N GLY A 436 4.87 -13.57 -24.87
CA GLY A 436 3.94 -14.70 -24.98
C GLY A 436 2.54 -14.26 -25.41
N LEU A 437 2.04 -13.15 -24.85
CA LEU A 437 0.76 -12.55 -25.26
C LEU A 437 0.78 -12.14 -26.74
N LEU A 438 1.80 -11.41 -27.18
CA LEU A 438 1.92 -10.95 -28.56
C LEU A 438 2.07 -12.11 -29.55
N THR A 439 2.81 -13.16 -29.18
CA THR A 439 2.95 -14.37 -29.99
C THR A 439 1.61 -15.09 -30.17
N ALA A 440 0.81 -15.17 -29.11
CA ALA A 440 -0.53 -15.76 -29.17
C ALA A 440 -1.46 -14.95 -30.09
N LEU A 441 -1.43 -13.63 -29.97
CA LEU A 441 -2.22 -12.73 -30.82
C LEU A 441 -1.77 -12.70 -32.28
N HIS A 442 -0.48 -12.86 -32.55
CA HIS A 442 0.00 -12.97 -33.93
C HIS A 442 -0.55 -14.25 -34.60
N ARG A 443 -0.58 -15.37 -33.86
CA ARG A 443 -1.16 -16.63 -34.35
C ARG A 443 -2.68 -16.55 -34.51
N GLN A 444 -3.34 -15.92 -33.55
CA GLN A 444 -4.79 -15.73 -33.51
C GLN A 444 -5.11 -14.28 -33.13
N PRO A 445 -5.35 -13.38 -34.11
CA PRO A 445 -5.57 -11.95 -33.86
C PRO A 445 -6.85 -11.62 -33.09
N ALA A 446 -7.78 -12.56 -32.95
CA ALA A 446 -8.98 -12.42 -32.12
C ALA A 446 -9.02 -13.54 -31.08
N ILE A 447 -8.75 -13.22 -29.81
CA ILE A 447 -8.51 -14.22 -28.76
C ILE A 447 -9.12 -13.79 -27.42
N LEU A 448 -9.63 -14.76 -26.66
CA LEU A 448 -10.14 -14.63 -25.30
C LEU A 448 -9.17 -15.25 -24.30
N PHE A 449 -8.62 -14.45 -23.38
CA PHE A 449 -7.94 -14.98 -22.20
C PHE A 449 -8.90 -15.05 -21.01
N GLN A 450 -8.99 -16.23 -20.40
CA GLN A 450 -9.79 -16.46 -19.20
C GLN A 450 -8.84 -16.67 -18.01
N ILE A 451 -8.72 -15.67 -17.15
CA ILE A 451 -7.71 -15.63 -16.08
C ILE A 451 -8.39 -15.82 -14.73
N ASP A 452 -8.08 -16.93 -14.07
CA ASP A 452 -8.47 -17.12 -12.68
C ASP A 452 -7.50 -16.43 -11.71
N GLU A 453 -8.01 -16.05 -10.54
CA GLU A 453 -7.32 -15.22 -9.56
C GLU A 453 -6.66 -13.97 -10.20
N PHE A 454 -7.43 -13.27 -11.03
CA PHE A 454 -6.97 -12.09 -11.77
C PHE A 454 -6.34 -11.02 -10.86
N GLY A 455 -6.83 -10.83 -9.63
CA GLY A 455 -6.22 -9.90 -8.67
C GLY A 455 -4.76 -10.23 -8.35
N MET A 456 -4.40 -11.51 -8.24
CA MET A 456 -3.00 -11.91 -8.02
C MET A 456 -2.13 -11.67 -9.25
N PHE A 457 -2.66 -11.97 -10.44
CA PHE A 457 -2.01 -11.65 -11.70
C PHE A 457 -1.80 -10.14 -11.84
N LEU A 458 -2.82 -9.35 -11.52
CA LEU A 458 -2.79 -7.90 -11.56
C LEU A 458 -1.75 -7.36 -10.58
N ALA A 459 -1.71 -7.83 -9.33
CA ALA A 459 -0.71 -7.41 -8.35
C ALA A 459 0.72 -7.63 -8.87
N ALA A 460 0.97 -8.79 -9.51
CA ALA A 460 2.25 -9.08 -10.10
C ALA A 460 2.56 -8.16 -11.30
N ALA A 461 1.61 -7.95 -12.22
CA ALA A 461 1.84 -7.12 -13.40
C ALA A 461 1.89 -5.61 -13.08
N ALA A 462 1.22 -5.18 -12.02
CA ALA A 462 1.19 -3.81 -11.51
C ALA A 462 2.49 -3.39 -10.81
N ASP A 463 3.18 -4.31 -10.13
CA ASP A 463 4.38 -3.99 -9.35
C ASP A 463 5.61 -3.81 -10.25
N ARG A 464 5.72 -2.64 -10.90
CA ARG A 464 6.83 -2.26 -11.78
C ARG A 464 8.20 -2.25 -11.07
N LYS A 465 8.25 -2.28 -9.74
CA LYS A 465 9.50 -2.23 -8.96
C LYS A 465 10.02 -3.62 -8.58
N ARG A 466 9.13 -4.55 -8.22
CA ARG A 466 9.51 -5.88 -7.70
C ARG A 466 9.27 -7.01 -8.69
N SER A 467 8.37 -6.84 -9.66
CA SER A 467 8.05 -7.89 -10.62
C SER A 467 8.99 -7.89 -11.83
N PRO A 468 9.33 -9.07 -12.38
CA PRO A 468 10.10 -9.16 -13.61
C PRO A 468 9.45 -8.38 -14.76
N ARG A 469 10.27 -7.68 -15.56
CA ARG A 469 9.82 -6.84 -16.68
C ARG A 469 8.88 -7.56 -17.65
N HIS A 470 9.13 -8.83 -17.94
CA HIS A 470 8.31 -9.63 -18.84
C HIS A 470 6.86 -9.82 -18.34
N ILE A 471 6.60 -9.69 -17.03
CA ILE A 471 5.25 -9.75 -16.44
C ILE A 471 4.61 -8.37 -16.47
N THR A 472 5.36 -7.32 -16.12
CA THR A 472 4.84 -5.95 -16.08
C THR A 472 4.49 -5.42 -17.47
N GLU A 473 5.23 -5.83 -18.50
CA GLU A 473 4.95 -5.53 -19.90
C GLU A 473 3.60 -6.08 -20.40
N ILE A 474 2.99 -7.03 -19.69
CA ILE A 474 1.68 -7.56 -20.09
C ILE A 474 0.60 -6.46 -20.02
N LEU A 475 0.57 -5.67 -18.94
CA LEU A 475 -0.42 -4.58 -18.81
C LEU A 475 -0.17 -3.44 -19.79
N ASP A 476 1.10 -3.14 -20.08
CA ASP A 476 1.47 -2.14 -21.09
C ASP A 476 0.98 -2.60 -22.48
N ASN A 477 1.25 -3.86 -22.86
CA ASN A 477 0.75 -4.44 -24.11
C ASN A 477 -0.77 -4.47 -24.16
N MET A 478 -1.45 -4.89 -23.09
CA MET A 478 -2.92 -4.91 -23.02
C MET A 478 -3.52 -3.51 -23.22
N THR A 479 -2.88 -2.49 -22.68
CA THR A 479 -3.28 -1.07 -22.78
C THR A 479 -3.19 -0.56 -24.22
N GLU A 480 -2.09 -0.88 -24.90
CA GLU A 480 -1.87 -0.54 -26.30
C GLU A 480 -2.81 -1.33 -27.22
N LEU A 481 -2.89 -2.65 -27.05
CA LEU A 481 -3.77 -3.54 -27.83
C LEU A 481 -5.24 -3.14 -27.74
N PHE A 482 -5.69 -2.68 -26.58
CA PHE A 482 -7.06 -2.20 -26.40
C PHE A 482 -7.40 -1.03 -27.33
N THR A 483 -6.40 -0.15 -27.53
CA THR A 483 -6.53 1.08 -28.32
C THR A 483 -6.31 0.81 -29.81
N SER A 484 -5.39 -0.09 -30.15
CA SER A 484 -4.99 -0.41 -31.52
C SER A 484 -5.92 -1.38 -32.26
N ALA A 485 -7.01 -1.83 -31.64
CA ALA A 485 -7.90 -2.84 -32.19
C ALA A 485 -8.50 -2.49 -33.57
N GLY A 486 -8.74 -1.19 -33.82
CA GLY A 486 -9.24 -0.71 -35.12
C GLY A 486 -8.15 -0.47 -36.19
N GLY A 487 -6.87 -0.69 -35.85
CA GLY A 487 -5.71 -0.37 -36.68
C GLY A 487 -4.68 -1.51 -36.75
N ILE A 488 -3.39 -1.16 -36.81
CA ILE A 488 -2.28 -2.12 -36.83
C ILE A 488 -1.46 -1.91 -35.56
N PHE A 489 -1.22 -2.99 -34.82
CA PHE A 489 -0.26 -3.01 -33.72
C PHE A 489 1.11 -3.35 -34.29
N LEU A 490 2.07 -2.44 -34.15
CA LEU A 490 3.41 -2.63 -34.68
C LEU A 490 4.25 -3.41 -33.67
N GLY A 491 4.82 -4.53 -34.11
CA GLY A 491 5.67 -5.36 -33.25
C GLY A 491 6.98 -4.66 -32.89
N ALA A 492 7.61 -5.12 -31.81
CA ALA A 492 8.94 -4.64 -31.43
C ALA A 492 9.98 -4.97 -32.51
N GLU A 493 10.85 -3.99 -32.80
CA GLU A 493 12.05 -4.17 -33.62
C GLU A 493 13.11 -4.91 -32.79
N TYR A 494 13.64 -6.02 -33.32
CA TYR A 494 14.72 -6.77 -32.68
C TYR A 494 16.07 -6.42 -33.33
N ALA A 495 17.06 -6.07 -32.52
CA ALA A 495 18.41 -5.76 -32.97
C ALA A 495 19.23 -7.05 -33.22
N ASN A 496 18.82 -7.89 -34.17
CA ASN A 496 19.52 -9.13 -34.51
C ASN A 496 20.06 -9.10 -35.95
N ARG A 497 21.33 -9.47 -36.13
CA ARG A 497 22.05 -9.50 -37.42
C ARG A 497 21.83 -10.79 -38.22
N ASP A 498 21.12 -11.74 -37.63
CA ASP A 498 20.99 -13.14 -38.04
C ASP A 498 19.59 -13.50 -38.62
N GLY A 499 18.66 -12.53 -38.70
CA GLY A 499 17.36 -12.71 -39.36
C GLY A 499 16.38 -13.65 -38.66
N SER A 500 16.70 -14.13 -37.45
CA SER A 500 15.93 -15.13 -36.70
C SER A 500 14.70 -14.56 -35.98
N ASN A 501 14.71 -13.27 -35.65
CA ASN A 501 13.62 -12.55 -35.00
C ASN A 501 13.18 -11.36 -35.87
N GLU A 502 12.25 -11.61 -36.79
CA GLU A 502 11.59 -10.55 -37.56
C GLU A 502 10.52 -9.85 -36.72
N ARG A 503 10.35 -8.55 -36.96
CA ARG A 503 9.23 -7.77 -36.42
C ARG A 503 7.90 -8.40 -36.84
N ARG A 504 6.99 -8.57 -35.88
CA ARG A 504 5.67 -9.17 -36.10
C ARG A 504 4.57 -8.18 -35.81
N ASP A 505 3.99 -7.62 -36.87
CA ASP A 505 2.83 -6.75 -36.77
C ASP A 505 1.55 -7.57 -36.63
N ILE A 506 0.55 -6.99 -35.97
CA ILE A 506 -0.76 -7.61 -35.78
C ILE A 506 -1.81 -6.66 -36.34
N ASN A 507 -2.48 -7.10 -37.41
CA ASN A 507 -3.53 -6.33 -38.07
C ASN A 507 -4.88 -6.55 -37.36
N GLN A 508 -5.45 -5.46 -36.84
CA GLN A 508 -6.70 -5.40 -36.08
C GLN A 508 -6.72 -6.38 -34.89
N PRO A 509 -5.82 -6.21 -33.89
CA PRO A 509 -5.79 -7.09 -32.73
C PRO A 509 -7.07 -6.94 -31.91
N CYS A 510 -7.79 -8.04 -31.71
CA CYS A 510 -8.97 -8.10 -30.86
C CYS A 510 -8.71 -8.99 -29.66
N LEU A 511 -8.08 -8.43 -28.63
CA LEU A 511 -7.88 -9.09 -27.34
C LEU A 511 -9.13 -8.93 -26.47
N CYS A 512 -9.70 -10.03 -26.00
CA CYS A 512 -10.68 -10.03 -24.92
C CYS A 512 -10.09 -10.69 -23.68
N VAL A 513 -10.40 -10.16 -22.50
CA VAL A 513 -9.92 -10.71 -21.23
C VAL A 513 -11.09 -10.80 -20.26
N TYR A 514 -11.34 -12.01 -19.77
CA TYR A 514 -12.27 -12.25 -18.68
C TYR A 514 -11.50 -12.75 -17.46
N GLY A 515 -11.46 -11.94 -16.41
CA GLY A 515 -10.81 -12.25 -15.16
C GLY A 515 -11.82 -12.59 -14.06
N THR A 516 -11.51 -13.56 -13.20
CA THR A 516 -12.27 -13.82 -11.96
C THR A 516 -11.36 -13.71 -10.74
N THR A 517 -11.83 -13.11 -9.65
CA THR A 517 -11.01 -12.95 -8.44
C THR A 517 -11.85 -12.64 -7.20
N THR A 518 -11.23 -12.62 -6.02
CA THR A 518 -11.88 -12.22 -4.76
C THR A 518 -11.76 -10.72 -4.53
N PRO A 519 -12.67 -10.10 -3.77
CA PRO A 519 -12.56 -8.68 -3.43
C PRO A 519 -11.21 -8.33 -2.81
N LEU A 520 -10.71 -9.16 -1.88
CA LEU A 520 -9.45 -8.91 -1.18
C LEU A 520 -8.26 -8.86 -2.14
N HIS A 521 -8.13 -9.85 -3.03
CA HIS A 521 -7.01 -9.91 -3.98
C HIS A 521 -7.10 -8.79 -5.02
N PHE A 522 -8.31 -8.44 -5.46
CA PHE A 522 -8.47 -7.39 -6.45
C PHE A 522 -8.15 -6.01 -5.89
N TRP A 523 -8.84 -5.59 -4.82
CA TRP A 523 -8.68 -4.25 -4.27
C TRP A 523 -7.29 -4.05 -3.65
N GLY A 524 -6.71 -5.09 -3.05
CA GLY A 524 -5.34 -5.05 -2.55
C GLY A 524 -4.26 -4.99 -3.65
N ALA A 525 -4.60 -5.35 -4.89
CA ALA A 525 -3.68 -5.27 -6.03
C ALA A 525 -3.66 -3.89 -6.71
N LEU A 526 -4.65 -3.04 -6.44
CA LEU A 526 -4.80 -1.74 -7.10
C LEU A 526 -3.97 -0.67 -6.38
N GLN A 527 -3.13 0.04 -7.14
CA GLN A 527 -2.37 1.21 -6.71
C GLN A 527 -2.89 2.46 -7.43
N GLY A 528 -2.77 3.65 -6.82
CA GLY A 528 -3.27 4.90 -7.39
C GLY A 528 -2.68 5.19 -8.78
N ALA A 529 -1.39 4.88 -8.95
CA ALA A 529 -0.68 5.04 -10.22
C ALA A 529 -1.34 4.30 -11.40
N ASN A 530 -1.88 3.10 -11.18
CA ASN A 530 -2.45 2.26 -12.24
C ASN A 530 -3.86 2.70 -12.67
N VAL A 531 -4.56 3.42 -11.79
CA VAL A 531 -5.84 4.03 -12.12
C VAL A 531 -5.58 5.26 -12.98
N VAL A 532 -4.56 6.05 -12.62
CA VAL A 532 -4.16 7.28 -13.34
C VAL A 532 -3.53 6.99 -14.71
N ASP A 533 -2.69 5.96 -14.84
CA ASP A 533 -2.06 5.58 -16.12
C ASP A 533 -3.05 4.96 -17.14
N GLY A 534 -4.29 4.71 -16.69
CA GLY A 534 -5.41 4.23 -17.50
C GLY A 534 -5.36 2.75 -17.83
N SER A 535 -4.38 1.99 -17.34
CA SER A 535 -4.30 0.54 -17.56
C SER A 535 -5.54 -0.18 -17.02
N LEU A 536 -6.02 0.23 -15.85
CA LEU A 536 -7.21 -0.33 -15.21
C LEU A 536 -8.54 0.25 -15.69
N ALA A 537 -8.52 1.50 -16.14
CA ALA A 537 -9.72 2.19 -16.61
C ALA A 537 -10.39 1.52 -17.82
N ARG A 538 -9.67 0.61 -18.50
CA ARG A 538 -10.16 -0.19 -19.63
C ARG A 538 -10.96 -1.43 -19.21
N PHE A 539 -10.87 -1.83 -17.93
CA PHE A 539 -11.60 -2.98 -17.41
C PHE A 539 -12.98 -2.57 -16.92
N LEU A 540 -13.98 -3.38 -17.26
CA LEU A 540 -15.30 -3.34 -16.66
C LEU A 540 -15.31 -4.23 -15.41
N ILE A 541 -15.48 -3.63 -14.25
CA ILE A 541 -15.40 -4.32 -12.96
C ILE A 541 -16.80 -4.65 -12.48
N LEU A 542 -17.06 -5.94 -12.30
CA LEU A 542 -18.37 -6.50 -12.01
C LEU A 542 -18.34 -7.22 -10.65
N PRO A 543 -18.55 -6.49 -9.54
CA PRO A 543 -18.68 -7.10 -8.23
C PRO A 543 -20.03 -7.79 -8.08
N SER A 544 -20.03 -9.05 -7.65
CA SER A 544 -21.28 -9.76 -7.35
C SER A 544 -22.01 -9.07 -6.20
N ASP A 545 -23.32 -8.92 -6.34
CA ASP A 545 -24.18 -8.41 -5.27
C ASP A 545 -24.53 -9.51 -4.26
N GLU A 546 -24.44 -10.78 -4.67
CA GLU A 546 -24.68 -11.96 -3.83
C GLU A 546 -23.57 -13.00 -4.06
N ASP A 547 -22.64 -13.09 -3.10
CA ASP A 547 -21.52 -14.05 -3.19
C ASP A 547 -21.98 -15.50 -3.07
N TYR A 548 -23.08 -15.77 -2.36
CA TYR A 548 -23.54 -17.13 -2.06
C TYR A 548 -25.01 -17.35 -2.44
N PRO A 549 -25.34 -17.29 -3.74
CA PRO A 549 -26.69 -17.54 -4.21
C PRO A 549 -27.12 -18.96 -3.90
N ASP A 550 -28.43 -19.17 -3.80
CA ASP A 550 -29.03 -20.47 -3.52
C ASP A 550 -28.49 -21.55 -4.46
N GLU A 551 -28.27 -22.73 -3.89
CA GLU A 551 -27.75 -23.85 -4.65
C GLU A 551 -28.80 -24.37 -5.63
N ASN A 552 -28.44 -24.40 -6.91
CA ASN A 552 -29.23 -25.09 -7.91
C ASN A 552 -28.91 -26.59 -7.82
N ILE A 553 -29.86 -27.36 -7.29
CA ILE A 553 -29.74 -28.82 -7.12
C ILE A 553 -30.18 -29.57 -8.39
N ALA A 554 -30.88 -28.90 -9.30
CA ALA A 554 -31.39 -29.48 -10.55
C ALA A 554 -30.35 -29.50 -11.69
N VAL A 555 -29.06 -29.34 -11.37
CA VAL A 555 -28.00 -29.31 -12.38
C VAL A 555 -27.88 -30.67 -13.06
N GLY A 556 -28.27 -30.70 -14.34
CA GLY A 556 -28.17 -31.87 -15.21
C GLY A 556 -26.78 -32.02 -15.85
N ILE A 557 -26.67 -32.99 -16.76
CA ILE A 557 -25.48 -33.16 -17.61
C ILE A 557 -25.32 -31.92 -18.48
N ARG A 558 -24.11 -31.35 -18.50
CA ARG A 558 -23.76 -30.22 -19.36
C ARG A 558 -23.78 -30.69 -20.82
N GLN A 559 -24.71 -30.14 -21.59
CA GLN A 559 -24.78 -30.34 -23.03
C GLN A 559 -25.30 -29.05 -23.66
N ALA A 560 -24.46 -28.41 -24.48
CA ALA A 560 -24.84 -27.14 -25.08
C ALA A 560 -26.02 -27.35 -26.05
N PRO A 561 -27.04 -26.48 -26.02
CA PRO A 561 -28.12 -26.53 -27.00
C PRO A 561 -27.54 -26.43 -28.43
N PRO A 562 -27.97 -27.27 -29.40
CA PRO A 562 -27.45 -27.20 -30.77
C PRO A 562 -27.64 -25.83 -31.44
N ALA A 563 -28.69 -25.11 -31.07
CA ALA A 563 -28.92 -23.74 -31.52
C ALA A 563 -27.79 -22.80 -31.05
N LEU A 564 -27.42 -22.86 -29.76
CA LEU A 564 -26.34 -22.07 -29.18
C LEU A 564 -25.02 -22.31 -29.93
N ILE A 565 -24.67 -23.57 -30.20
CA ILE A 565 -23.45 -23.93 -30.94
C ILE A 565 -23.46 -23.35 -32.37
N ARG A 566 -24.57 -23.49 -33.08
CA ARG A 566 -24.73 -22.93 -34.44
C ARG A 566 -24.61 -21.41 -34.44
N ASP A 567 -25.18 -20.74 -33.45
CA ASP A 567 -25.20 -19.28 -33.38
C ASP A 567 -23.81 -18.72 -33.02
N LEU A 568 -23.05 -19.40 -32.14
CA LEU A 568 -21.62 -19.11 -31.91
C LEU A 568 -20.79 -19.24 -33.20
N GLN A 569 -21.02 -20.30 -33.98
CA GLN A 569 -20.35 -20.48 -35.28
C GLN A 569 -20.74 -19.39 -36.29
N CYS A 570 -22.01 -18.98 -36.29
CA CYS A 570 -22.51 -17.93 -37.17
C CYS A 570 -21.84 -16.57 -36.90
N VAL A 571 -21.72 -16.18 -35.63
CA VAL A 571 -21.01 -14.95 -35.23
C VAL A 571 -19.54 -15.02 -35.66
N ALA A 572 -18.85 -16.12 -35.36
CA ALA A 572 -17.45 -16.32 -35.71
C ALA A 572 -17.17 -16.27 -37.23
N ALA A 573 -18.17 -16.65 -38.03
CA ALA A 573 -18.13 -16.61 -39.49
C ALA A 573 -18.54 -15.26 -40.10
N GLY A 574 -18.86 -14.23 -39.28
CA GLY A 574 -19.27 -12.92 -39.79
C GLY A 574 -20.71 -12.89 -40.33
N GLY A 575 -21.60 -13.71 -39.78
CA GLY A 575 -23.05 -13.67 -40.09
C GLY A 575 -23.47 -14.50 -41.29
N LEU A 576 -22.52 -15.16 -41.96
CA LEU A 576 -22.78 -16.05 -43.10
C LEU A 576 -22.17 -17.43 -42.84
N LEU A 577 -23.00 -18.43 -42.57
CA LEU A 577 -22.59 -19.85 -42.60
C LEU A 577 -22.35 -20.27 -44.06
N GLN A 578 -21.26 -19.84 -44.69
CA GLN A 578 -20.87 -20.28 -46.03
C GLN A 578 -20.39 -21.74 -46.00
N LYS A 579 -21.03 -22.62 -46.78
CA LYS A 579 -20.68 -24.05 -47.00
C LYS A 579 -19.43 -24.23 -47.89
N GLY A 580 -18.35 -23.49 -47.66
CA GLY A 580 -17.13 -23.56 -48.46
C GLY A 580 -16.00 -24.35 -47.79
N ASN A 581 -15.38 -25.31 -48.50
CA ASN A 581 -14.25 -26.15 -48.05
C ASN A 581 -12.91 -25.40 -47.81
N LEU A 582 -12.95 -24.08 -47.60
CA LEU A 582 -11.76 -23.24 -47.35
C LEU A 582 -11.71 -22.66 -45.93
N ILE A 583 -12.62 -23.09 -45.04
CA ILE A 583 -12.55 -22.77 -43.62
C ILE A 583 -11.27 -23.40 -43.04
N GLY A 584 -10.34 -22.58 -42.56
CA GLY A 584 -9.11 -23.03 -41.90
C GLY A 584 -7.87 -23.17 -42.79
N LYS A 585 -7.95 -22.90 -44.11
CA LYS A 585 -6.75 -22.65 -44.93
C LYS A 585 -6.51 -21.15 -45.00
N THR A 586 -5.70 -20.68 -44.06
CA THR A 586 -5.22 -19.29 -43.91
C THR A 586 -4.91 -18.64 -45.26
N ALA A 587 -5.76 -17.70 -45.69
CA ALA A 587 -5.19 -16.44 -46.17
C ALA A 587 -4.25 -15.96 -45.06
N ASP A 588 -3.03 -15.57 -45.44
CA ASP A 588 -1.92 -15.25 -44.55
C ASP A 588 -2.38 -14.54 -43.26
N GLN A 589 -1.78 -14.82 -42.10
CA GLN A 589 -2.25 -14.30 -40.79
C GLN A 589 -2.23 -12.76 -40.73
N ASN A 590 -1.53 -12.12 -41.68
CA ASN A 590 -1.45 -10.69 -41.95
C ASN A 590 -2.51 -10.15 -42.94
N THR A 591 -3.42 -10.97 -43.47
CA THR A 591 -4.42 -10.56 -44.45
C THR A 591 -5.42 -9.61 -43.81
N THR A 592 -5.56 -8.41 -44.37
CA THR A 592 -6.54 -7.41 -43.95
C THR A 592 -7.95 -7.96 -44.11
N VAL A 593 -8.65 -8.14 -42.99
CA VAL A 593 -10.09 -8.43 -42.98
C VAL A 593 -10.83 -7.10 -43.11
N THR A 594 -11.85 -7.06 -43.98
CA THR A 594 -12.75 -5.91 -44.07
C THR A 594 -13.96 -6.17 -43.17
N PRO A 595 -14.04 -5.56 -41.97
CA PRO A 595 -15.14 -5.77 -41.06
C PRO A 595 -16.44 -5.17 -41.61
N MET A 596 -17.55 -5.85 -41.35
CA MET A 596 -18.91 -5.34 -41.50
C MET A 596 -19.09 -4.11 -40.60
N ILE A 597 -19.54 -3.00 -41.17
CA ILE A 597 -19.94 -1.82 -40.39
C ILE A 597 -21.34 -2.07 -39.87
N VAL A 598 -21.52 -2.02 -38.56
CA VAL A 598 -22.81 -2.13 -37.91
C VAL A 598 -23.43 -0.72 -37.80
N PRO A 599 -24.53 -0.42 -38.51
CA PRO A 599 -25.19 0.88 -38.45
C PRO A 599 -25.85 1.11 -37.09
N MET A 600 -26.14 2.39 -36.81
CA MET A 600 -26.97 2.81 -35.68
C MET A 600 -28.27 3.42 -36.19
N THR A 601 -29.36 3.13 -35.49
CA THR A 601 -30.59 3.92 -35.61
C THR A 601 -30.34 5.38 -35.21
N GLU A 602 -31.17 6.32 -35.70
CA GLU A 602 -30.97 7.74 -35.41
C GLU A 602 -31.19 8.05 -33.91
N GLU A 603 -32.11 7.34 -33.27
CA GLU A 603 -32.37 7.41 -31.84
C GLU A 603 -31.16 6.93 -31.03
N ALA A 604 -30.55 5.80 -31.40
CA ALA A 604 -29.33 5.31 -30.75
C ALA A 604 -28.17 6.30 -30.92
N ARG A 605 -28.01 6.88 -32.12
CA ARG A 605 -27.00 7.91 -32.40
C ARG A 605 -27.21 9.16 -31.54
N ALA A 606 -28.45 9.62 -31.42
CA ALA A 606 -28.80 10.75 -30.56
C ALA A 606 -28.49 10.45 -29.08
N ARG A 607 -28.77 9.23 -28.63
CA ARG A 607 -28.48 8.78 -27.26
C ARG A 607 -26.99 8.77 -26.93
N PHE A 608 -26.14 8.24 -27.81
CA PHE A 608 -24.68 8.27 -27.63
C PHE A 608 -24.11 9.69 -27.73
N LYS A 609 -24.70 10.55 -28.56
CA LYS A 609 -24.33 11.97 -28.64
C LYS A 609 -24.63 12.70 -27.33
N ALA A 610 -25.80 12.46 -26.73
CA ALA A 610 -26.14 13.01 -25.42
C ALA A 610 -25.14 12.56 -24.34
N LEU A 611 -24.84 11.26 -24.29
CA LEU A 611 -23.83 10.72 -23.38
C LEU A 611 -22.46 11.39 -23.56
N SER A 612 -22.01 11.62 -24.80
CA SER A 612 -20.74 12.27 -25.08
C SER A 612 -20.67 13.70 -24.53
N LEU A 613 -21.78 14.45 -24.60
CA LEU A 613 -21.87 15.80 -24.03
C LEU A 613 -21.83 15.77 -22.50
N GLU A 614 -22.58 14.86 -21.88
CA GLU A 614 -22.56 14.65 -20.41
C GLU A 614 -21.15 14.29 -19.92
N LEU A 615 -20.53 13.28 -20.52
CA LEU A 615 -19.18 12.84 -20.17
C LEU A 615 -18.13 13.94 -20.36
N THR A 616 -18.30 14.82 -21.35
CA THR A 616 -17.39 15.96 -21.53
C THR A 616 -17.48 16.93 -20.35
N GLY A 617 -18.68 17.17 -19.82
CA GLY A 617 -18.89 17.97 -18.61
C GLY A 617 -18.25 17.32 -17.38
N GLU A 618 -18.54 16.03 -17.18
CA GLU A 618 -17.99 15.24 -16.06
C GLU A 618 -16.46 15.17 -16.10
N LEU A 619 -15.86 14.94 -17.28
CA LEU A 619 -14.40 14.90 -17.46
C LEU A 619 -13.73 16.24 -17.13
N ARG A 620 -14.37 17.36 -17.48
CA ARG A 620 -13.86 18.70 -17.15
C ARG A 620 -13.94 18.96 -15.64
N ALA A 621 -15.02 18.53 -14.99
CA ALA A 621 -15.20 18.67 -13.55
C ALA A 621 -14.24 17.77 -12.75
N ALA A 622 -13.97 16.57 -13.25
CA ALA A 622 -13.11 15.58 -12.61
C ALA A 622 -11.62 15.72 -12.98
N ALA A 623 -11.23 16.74 -13.76
CA ALA A 623 -9.88 16.88 -14.28
C ALA A 623 -8.81 16.85 -13.18
N GLY A 624 -7.79 16.01 -13.35
CA GLY A 624 -6.70 15.82 -12.38
C GLY A 624 -7.00 14.81 -11.27
N THR A 625 -8.19 14.21 -11.24
CA THR A 625 -8.53 13.12 -10.32
C THR A 625 -8.21 11.75 -10.92
N ALA A 626 -8.05 10.74 -10.06
CA ALA A 626 -7.88 9.35 -10.48
C ALA A 626 -9.08 8.81 -11.30
N CYS A 627 -10.28 9.37 -11.09
CA CYS A 627 -11.51 8.95 -11.75
C CYS A 627 -11.60 9.38 -13.23
N THR A 628 -10.81 10.38 -13.66
CA THR A 628 -10.81 10.91 -15.04
C THR A 628 -10.60 9.80 -16.07
N ALA A 629 -9.67 8.87 -15.81
CA ALA A 629 -9.34 7.80 -16.74
C ALA A 629 -10.52 6.83 -16.95
N ILE A 630 -11.27 6.53 -15.88
CA ILE A 630 -12.45 5.66 -15.92
C ILE A 630 -13.59 6.34 -16.68
N LEU A 631 -13.88 7.61 -16.38
CA LEU A 631 -14.88 8.42 -17.08
C LEU A 631 -14.63 8.45 -18.59
N ALA A 632 -13.37 8.59 -19.00
CA ALA A 632 -12.99 8.66 -20.40
C ALA A 632 -13.29 7.37 -21.19
N ARG A 633 -13.51 6.23 -20.51
CA ARG A 633 -13.78 4.93 -21.14
C ARG A 633 -15.25 4.53 -21.13
N ILE A 634 -16.12 5.28 -20.44
CA ILE A 634 -17.56 4.97 -20.38
C ILE A 634 -18.16 4.95 -21.80
N GLY A 635 -17.93 6.00 -22.60
CA GLY A 635 -18.49 6.09 -23.95
C GLY A 635 -17.98 4.98 -24.88
N GLU A 636 -16.67 4.70 -24.84
CA GLU A 636 -16.04 3.65 -25.66
C GLU A 636 -16.58 2.26 -25.29
N ASN A 637 -16.61 1.92 -23.99
CA ASN A 637 -17.11 0.63 -23.54
C ASN A 637 -18.61 0.45 -23.80
N SER A 638 -19.40 1.51 -23.65
CA SER A 638 -20.84 1.47 -23.94
C SER A 638 -21.10 1.14 -25.42
N LEU A 639 -20.35 1.77 -26.34
CA LEU A 639 -20.43 1.47 -27.77
C LEU A 639 -20.01 0.04 -28.10
N LYS A 640 -18.95 -0.47 -27.46
CA LYS A 640 -18.50 -1.86 -27.64
C LYS A 640 -19.54 -2.86 -27.15
N LEU A 641 -20.18 -2.62 -26.00
CA LEU A 641 -21.25 -3.47 -25.48
C LEU A 641 -22.49 -3.44 -26.38
N ALA A 642 -22.91 -2.26 -26.83
CA ALA A 642 -24.04 -2.13 -27.76
C ALA A 642 -23.78 -2.87 -29.09
N LEU A 643 -22.55 -2.78 -29.61
CA LEU A 643 -22.11 -3.55 -30.78
C LEU A 643 -22.22 -5.06 -30.53
N ILE A 644 -21.72 -5.55 -29.39
CA ILE A 644 -21.75 -6.99 -29.04
C ILE A 644 -23.19 -7.50 -28.93
N VAL A 645 -24.07 -6.74 -28.28
CA VAL A 645 -25.48 -7.10 -28.13
C VAL A 645 -26.20 -7.09 -29.48
N ALA A 646 -26.01 -6.06 -30.30
CA ALA A 646 -26.63 -5.97 -31.62
C ALA A 646 -26.23 -7.15 -32.54
N VAL A 647 -24.95 -7.51 -32.57
CA VAL A 647 -24.47 -8.66 -33.35
C VAL A 647 -24.91 -9.99 -32.74
N GLY A 648 -25.02 -10.06 -31.41
CA GLY A 648 -25.59 -11.23 -30.73
C GLY A 648 -27.06 -11.50 -31.08
N ARG A 649 -27.83 -10.46 -31.42
CA ARG A 649 -29.24 -10.59 -31.87
C ARG A 649 -29.35 -11.06 -33.31
N ASP A 650 -28.64 -10.39 -34.22
CA ASP A 650 -28.63 -10.74 -35.64
C ASP A 650 -27.21 -10.55 -36.21
N PRO A 651 -26.40 -11.61 -36.30
CA PRO A 651 -25.06 -11.49 -36.84
C PRO A 651 -25.02 -11.25 -38.36
N ALA A 652 -26.09 -11.58 -39.09
CA ALA A 652 -26.13 -11.41 -40.54
C ALA A 652 -26.45 -9.97 -40.93
N ARG A 653 -27.33 -9.31 -40.17
CA ARG A 653 -27.77 -7.93 -40.41
C ARG A 653 -27.90 -7.14 -39.09
N PRO A 654 -26.81 -6.99 -38.34
CA PRO A 654 -26.84 -6.29 -37.06
C PRO A 654 -27.15 -4.80 -37.25
N GLU A 655 -27.89 -4.24 -36.31
CA GLU A 655 -28.12 -2.79 -36.18
C GLU A 655 -28.15 -2.43 -34.69
N ILE A 656 -27.47 -1.35 -34.32
CA ILE A 656 -27.51 -0.83 -32.95
C ILE A 656 -28.76 0.03 -32.82
N ASP A 657 -29.77 -0.53 -32.18
CA ASP A 657 -31.03 0.14 -31.84
C ASP A 657 -30.94 0.91 -30.51
N LEU A 658 -31.99 1.69 -30.21
CA LEU A 658 -32.08 2.44 -28.95
C LEU A 658 -32.02 1.53 -27.72
N THR A 659 -32.65 0.34 -27.78
CA THR A 659 -32.67 -0.62 -26.66
C THR A 659 -31.27 -1.10 -26.30
N ALA A 660 -30.45 -1.46 -27.30
CA ALA A 660 -29.05 -1.87 -27.10
C ALA A 660 -28.19 -0.70 -26.61
N ALA A 661 -28.44 0.52 -27.12
CA ALA A 661 -27.74 1.71 -26.67
C ALA A 661 -28.05 2.04 -25.20
N ASP A 662 -29.32 2.11 -24.81
CA ASP A 662 -29.73 2.41 -23.44
C ASP A 662 -29.20 1.35 -22.47
N TRP A 663 -29.39 0.06 -22.79
CA TRP A 663 -28.88 -1.02 -21.95
C TRP A 663 -27.37 -0.92 -21.74
N ALA A 664 -26.59 -0.72 -22.81
CA ALA A 664 -25.15 -0.67 -22.70
C ALA A 664 -24.65 0.56 -21.94
N ILE A 665 -25.26 1.73 -22.16
CA ILE A 665 -24.92 2.96 -21.47
C ILE A 665 -25.22 2.85 -19.99
N ASP A 666 -26.41 2.38 -19.63
CA ASP A 666 -26.84 2.27 -18.24
C ASP A 666 -25.99 1.23 -17.50
N PHE A 667 -25.71 0.09 -18.13
CA PHE A 667 -24.82 -0.94 -17.59
C PHE A 667 -23.42 -0.40 -17.31
N VAL A 668 -22.78 0.22 -18.31
CA VAL A 668 -21.40 0.72 -18.17
C VAL A 668 -21.33 1.89 -17.19
N ARG A 669 -22.26 2.85 -17.24
CA ARG A 669 -22.27 3.98 -16.29
C ARG A 669 -22.44 3.49 -14.86
N TYR A 670 -23.37 2.58 -14.61
CA TYR A 670 -23.61 2.06 -13.28
C TYR A 670 -22.36 1.40 -12.68
N PHE A 671 -21.73 0.48 -13.42
CA PHE A 671 -20.54 -0.21 -12.92
C PHE A 671 -19.28 0.67 -12.90
N ALA A 672 -19.17 1.65 -13.81
CA ALA A 672 -18.11 2.67 -13.74
C ALA A 672 -18.25 3.54 -12.48
N GLN A 673 -19.46 3.98 -12.13
CA GLN A 673 -19.72 4.75 -10.90
C GLN A 673 -19.41 3.93 -9.65
N ARG A 674 -19.83 2.66 -9.59
CA ARG A 674 -19.45 1.75 -8.50
C ARG A 674 -17.94 1.56 -8.42
N THR A 675 -17.27 1.45 -9.56
CA THR A 675 -15.81 1.33 -9.63
C THR A 675 -15.12 2.57 -9.08
N MET A 676 -15.51 3.77 -9.52
CA MET A 676 -14.94 5.03 -9.02
C MET A 676 -15.12 5.14 -7.49
N ALA A 677 -16.31 4.85 -6.98
CA ALA A 677 -16.58 4.83 -5.55
C ALA A 677 -15.74 3.77 -4.81
N ALA A 678 -15.53 2.58 -5.39
CA ALA A 678 -14.72 1.53 -4.79
C ALA A 678 -13.22 1.86 -4.83
N VAL A 679 -12.74 2.51 -5.90
CA VAL A 679 -11.36 3.01 -6.02
C VAL A 679 -11.07 4.00 -4.89
N GLU A 680 -11.92 5.00 -4.70
CA GLU A 680 -11.76 5.97 -3.60
C GLU A 680 -11.76 5.30 -2.21
N ARG A 681 -12.56 4.25 -2.04
CA ARG A 681 -12.71 3.52 -0.77
C ARG A 681 -11.55 2.57 -0.47
N HIS A 682 -10.93 1.97 -1.47
CA HIS A 682 -10.02 0.83 -1.24
C HIS A 682 -8.61 1.01 -1.78
N VAL A 683 -8.41 1.82 -2.83
CA VAL A 683 -7.07 2.02 -3.42
C VAL A 683 -6.25 2.89 -2.49
N ALA A 684 -5.01 2.50 -2.21
CA ALA A 684 -4.10 3.23 -1.34
C ALA A 684 -2.68 3.15 -1.88
N ASP A 685 -1.93 4.25 -1.77
CA ASP A 685 -0.54 4.32 -2.24
C ASP A 685 0.46 3.98 -1.12
N THR A 686 0.00 4.01 0.14
CA THR A 686 0.81 3.63 1.32
C THR A 686 0.09 2.62 2.20
N GLU A 687 0.86 1.82 2.95
CA GLU A 687 0.33 0.86 3.92
C GLU A 687 -0.52 1.56 5.01
N VAL A 688 -0.10 2.75 5.46
CA VAL A 688 -0.84 3.56 6.44
C VAL A 688 -2.20 3.99 5.89
N GLU A 689 -2.24 4.46 4.65
CA GLU A 689 -3.50 4.83 3.99
C GLU A 689 -4.40 3.61 3.79
N ALA A 690 -3.84 2.46 3.40
CA ALA A 690 -4.58 1.20 3.25
C ALA A 690 -5.21 0.77 4.58
N HIS A 691 -4.46 0.89 5.68
CA HIS A 691 -4.94 0.60 7.03
C HIS A 691 -6.04 1.55 7.46
N LEU A 692 -5.90 2.85 7.17
CA LEU A 692 -6.90 3.87 7.45
C LEU A 692 -8.21 3.59 6.70
N LYS A 693 -8.13 3.35 5.39
CA LYS A 693 -9.28 3.03 4.54
C LYS A 693 -9.98 1.75 4.99
N ARG A 694 -9.23 0.70 5.32
CA ARG A 694 -9.78 -0.56 5.86
C ARG A 694 -10.50 -0.35 7.20
N LEU A 695 -9.95 0.46 8.10
CA LEU A 695 -10.58 0.76 9.39
C LEU A 695 -11.86 1.60 9.22
N LYS A 696 -11.83 2.59 8.30
CA LYS A 696 -13.00 3.39 7.91
C LYS A 696 -14.12 2.50 7.35
N GLU A 697 -13.80 1.50 6.54
CA GLU A 697 -14.78 0.54 6.01
C GLU A 697 -15.40 -0.35 7.11
N ILE A 698 -14.61 -0.78 8.09
CA ILE A 698 -15.13 -1.52 9.26
C ILE A 698 -16.18 -0.68 10.02
N ILE A 699 -15.91 0.62 10.20
CA ILE A 699 -16.85 1.54 10.86
C ILE A 699 -18.10 1.74 10.00
N ARG A 700 -17.93 1.91 8.68
CA ARG A 700 -19.02 2.05 7.71
C ARG A 700 -19.97 0.86 7.73
N ASN A 701 -19.43 -0.36 7.73
CA ASN A 701 -20.21 -1.60 7.74
C ASN A 701 -21.03 -1.82 9.03
N ALA A 702 -20.67 -1.16 10.14
CA ALA A 702 -21.48 -1.16 11.35
C ALA A 702 -22.76 -0.30 11.23
N GLY A 703 -22.86 0.51 10.16
CA GLY A 703 -24.03 1.31 9.83
C GLY A 703 -24.37 2.37 10.89
N ALA A 704 -25.64 2.81 10.91
CA ALA A 704 -26.09 3.89 11.78
C ALA A 704 -25.94 3.60 13.29
N LYS A 705 -25.86 2.32 13.67
CA LYS A 705 -25.66 1.91 15.08
C LYS A 705 -24.25 2.26 15.57
N GLY A 706 -23.28 2.35 14.66
CA GLY A 706 -21.86 2.50 14.98
C GLY A 706 -21.24 1.25 15.57
N ILE A 707 -19.92 1.23 15.63
CA ILE A 707 -19.12 0.13 16.17
C ILE A 707 -18.51 0.52 17.50
N THR A 708 -18.58 -0.35 18.53
CA THR A 708 -17.96 -0.07 19.83
C THR A 708 -16.43 -0.18 19.77
N LYS A 709 -15.71 0.44 20.73
CA LYS A 709 -14.25 0.30 20.84
C LYS A 709 -13.78 -1.16 20.96
N SER A 710 -14.55 -2.01 21.62
CA SER A 710 -14.24 -3.45 21.75
C SER A 710 -14.46 -4.20 20.44
N GLU A 711 -15.56 -3.95 19.73
CA GLU A 711 -15.86 -4.57 18.43
C GLU A 711 -14.85 -4.15 17.37
N ILE A 712 -14.50 -2.87 17.28
CA ILE A 712 -13.50 -2.39 16.31
C ILE A 712 -12.12 -2.95 16.63
N THR A 713 -11.74 -3.04 17.91
CA THR A 713 -10.47 -3.66 18.33
C THR A 713 -10.41 -5.13 17.90
N ARG A 714 -11.52 -5.88 18.05
CA ARG A 714 -11.60 -7.27 17.59
C ARG A 714 -11.51 -7.38 16.07
N ALA A 715 -12.19 -6.50 15.34
CA ALA A 715 -12.17 -6.48 13.87
C ALA A 715 -10.83 -6.01 13.27
N SER A 716 -9.96 -5.39 14.07
CA SER A 716 -8.68 -4.82 13.65
C SER A 716 -7.48 -5.34 14.44
N GLN A 717 -7.52 -6.61 14.88
CA GLN A 717 -6.40 -7.28 15.56
C GLN A 717 -5.15 -7.43 14.69
N TRP A 718 -5.28 -7.26 13.38
CA TRP A 718 -4.17 -7.18 12.44
C TRP A 718 -3.37 -5.87 12.55
N LEU A 719 -3.86 -4.86 13.30
CA LEU A 719 -3.14 -3.64 13.65
C LEU A 719 -2.57 -3.70 15.06
N LYS A 720 -1.38 -3.10 15.24
CA LYS A 720 -0.88 -2.80 16.58
C LYS A 720 -1.82 -1.81 17.26
N SER A 721 -1.93 -1.92 18.58
CA SER A 721 -2.86 -1.08 19.35
C SER A 721 -2.58 0.41 19.20
N ARG A 722 -1.30 0.79 19.04
CA ARG A 722 -0.89 2.18 18.83
C ARG A 722 -1.41 2.70 17.49
N ASP A 723 -1.04 2.03 16.39
CA ASP A 723 -1.42 2.41 15.03
C ASP A 723 -2.94 2.49 14.86
N ARG A 724 -3.70 1.56 15.46
CA ARG A 724 -5.17 1.61 15.46
C ARG A 724 -5.71 2.88 16.13
N ASN A 725 -5.15 3.25 17.29
CA ASN A 725 -5.61 4.44 18.00
C ASN A 725 -5.26 5.72 17.23
N GLU A 726 -4.06 5.80 16.67
CA GLU A 726 -3.62 6.94 15.83
C GLU A 726 -4.51 7.09 14.58
N ILE A 727 -4.85 5.97 13.91
CA ILE A 727 -5.78 5.99 12.76
C ILE A 727 -7.18 6.44 13.17
N LEU A 728 -7.71 5.96 14.31
CA LEU A 728 -9.03 6.37 14.78
C LEU A 728 -9.08 7.86 15.15
N GLU A 729 -8.01 8.37 15.77
CA GLU A 729 -7.86 9.80 16.06
C GLU A 729 -7.82 10.61 14.76
N THR A 730 -7.03 10.18 13.78
CA THR A 730 -6.98 10.82 12.45
C THR A 730 -8.35 10.85 11.77
N LEU A 731 -9.12 9.75 11.84
CA LEU A 731 -10.47 9.67 11.27
C LEU A 731 -11.47 10.59 12.01
N ILE A 732 -11.26 10.85 13.29
CA ILE A 732 -12.09 11.78 14.07
C ILE A 732 -11.72 13.23 13.76
N GLU A 733 -10.42 13.54 13.75
CA GLU A 733 -9.90 14.88 13.46
C GLU A 733 -10.23 15.35 12.04
N SER A 734 -10.20 14.43 11.07
CA SER A 734 -10.60 14.70 9.68
C SER A 734 -12.12 14.87 9.50
N GLY A 735 -12.92 14.59 10.52
CA GLY A 735 -14.38 14.63 10.43
C GLY A 735 -15.01 13.46 9.67
N ASP A 736 -14.23 12.42 9.35
CA ASP A 736 -14.73 11.21 8.69
C ASP A 736 -15.54 10.30 9.63
N VAL A 737 -15.22 10.34 10.93
CA VAL A 737 -15.83 9.52 11.98
C VAL A 737 -16.21 10.39 13.18
N THR A 738 -17.40 10.20 13.71
CA THR A 738 -17.84 10.78 14.98
C THR A 738 -17.91 9.73 16.08
N THR A 739 -17.75 10.17 17.32
CA THR A 739 -17.91 9.34 18.51
C THR A 739 -19.24 9.63 19.20
N GLY A 740 -19.79 8.62 19.86
CA GLY A 740 -20.99 8.75 20.68
C GLY A 740 -21.01 7.70 21.79
N MET A 741 -22.03 7.75 22.64
CA MET A 741 -22.24 6.75 23.70
C MET A 741 -23.47 5.88 23.37
N ARG A 742 -23.35 4.56 23.55
CA ARG A 742 -24.45 3.60 23.44
C ARG A 742 -24.59 2.83 24.74
N GLU A 743 -25.82 2.64 25.23
CA GLU A 743 -26.08 1.73 26.35
C GLU A 743 -26.00 0.27 25.89
N THR A 744 -25.18 -0.51 26.58
CA THR A 744 -25.02 -1.95 26.35
C THR A 744 -25.07 -2.67 27.69
N GLY A 745 -26.16 -3.40 27.95
CA GLY A 745 -26.28 -4.31 29.10
C GLY A 745 -25.88 -3.71 30.46
N GLY A 746 -26.23 -2.45 30.73
CA GLY A 746 -25.94 -1.77 32.00
C GLY A 746 -24.67 -0.91 32.06
N ARG A 747 -23.85 -0.85 30.99
CA ARG A 747 -22.71 0.09 30.86
C ARG A 747 -22.79 0.91 29.57
N ARG A 748 -22.37 2.17 29.64
CA ARG A 748 -22.20 3.04 28.46
C ARG A 748 -20.90 2.68 27.75
N ALA A 749 -20.99 2.38 26.45
CA ALA A 749 -19.85 2.07 25.60
C ALA A 749 -19.67 3.16 24.53
N MET A 750 -18.43 3.58 24.31
CA MET A 750 -18.08 4.49 23.21
C MET A 750 -18.26 3.78 21.87
N VAL A 751 -18.98 4.43 20.95
CA VAL A 751 -19.24 3.98 19.59
C VAL A 751 -18.67 4.95 18.57
N TYR A 752 -18.14 4.42 17.47
CA TYR A 752 -17.63 5.16 16.32
C TYR A 752 -18.63 5.04 15.15
N ARG A 753 -18.92 6.14 14.46
CA ARG A 753 -19.86 6.20 13.33
C ARG A 753 -19.26 7.01 12.19
N ILE A 754 -19.49 6.61 10.94
CA ILE A 754 -19.17 7.46 9.79
C ILE A 754 -20.03 8.72 9.85
N VAL A 755 -19.41 9.88 9.63
CA VAL A 755 -20.15 11.13 9.40
C VAL A 755 -20.81 11.03 8.02
N ARG A 756 -22.12 11.22 7.98
CA ARG A 756 -22.90 11.13 6.74
C ARG A 756 -22.71 12.36 5.90
#